data_AF-A0A352F7W8-F1
#
_entry.id   AF-A0A352F7W8-F1
#
_cell.length_a   1.000
_cell.length_b   1.000
_cell.length_c   1.000
_cell.angle_alpha   90.00
_cell.angle_beta   90.00
_cell.angle_gamma   90.00
#
_symmetry.space_group_name_H-M   'P 1'
#
loop_
_entity.id
_entity.type
_entity.pdbx_description
1 polymer ?
#
loop_
_entity_poly.entity_id
_entity_poly.type
_entity_poly.pdbx_seq_one_letter_code
_entity_poly.pdbx_strand_id
1 'polypeptide(L)'
;MRRGDNPKMKRLFPFFRYLLLAGALPGGSILSAQVPTLRVAFHIFQTDSGTGNFHADSVREMIFLKELEQWINTKAGKLDTLTPPVSSPYVPDAGFRIRVDTVFFHRDSHAWDCSVDIDAPYMRTRYVDQDSAMSYRQKHQTLPVFIGGNISIVGGHSRNIGGKGYIGMRGFYQQYIQNQYDVAVEESAKNLLHEIGHTVGLMHNFRGGTTGDQCDTCEDNGCPDIGTSNNIMDYWPSYGHALSECQAAIISSHLKGEKGTISDVLVNDSCYAIPESTLVISRGDTIRITGTQYLHGNLEILAGGVLDVSGYLSVPQGCRIQVRRGGQLVLSKGTVGNLCGDLWEGIFTESDDRTSTPQVRFVMGGKVENALIGLIWSDAVGIIGDRALFRNNVVGISLKGDSLVSATIQNFDFITTRRLNHHEEGFTPKAFIRATRASTMNVAHCTFTNEPGTLQFSIDSCGAGIDFNGEMIEVRGCYFYRLFTGIRTFARRDQVIHFNKFENSRCGVNILSGGYQSISENIFVLQRFNDVPTFGIVAHEPGVLQAHLNRFESEYGGGQIAGLCLVNPGTPNSTCYHNEYINLPVGNIILNQADIEKELFKWSAQPGREFSDLRLGTQFRRNVYWNTDGEILMMRNPGFGVVKGQSPEDINTSFINPADLPFGGYLWLDDAAGLTAFWPGKVPPDTIDAWHGIFEFMNRDESQSRRFSEFSIDTVKGALAKLDQMGKNPGDFFSGNLFEDLETLRGFPLAARSSVIMGYLDRFHHKEVWFIQGLTEIAATNSRIDTLLVDLRDSLAFCWYLTVPWWNTPPLHEVREVPALPGWPVGDYYRLLPDLVKGKPFPSFDIQPIPASEYIQIFPRASYIPDNFWRYEIFTSDGRLKLSGSLQGIQSLKIDTGGLSGGIYFIRIFGSRMNLGTQRFMIIPR
;
A
#
# COMPACT_ATOMS: atom_id res chain seq x y z
N MET A 1 10.88 -11.37 59.19
CA MET A 1 11.51 -10.16 59.80
C MET A 1 10.97 -9.97 61.20
N ARG A 2 11.83 -9.77 62.20
CA ARG A 2 11.44 -9.60 63.61
C ARG A 2 10.78 -8.22 63.82
N ARG A 3 9.70 -8.17 64.59
CA ARG A 3 9.03 -6.95 65.07
C ARG A 3 10.01 -6.13 65.91
N GLY A 4 10.39 -4.96 65.41
CA GLY A 4 11.02 -3.89 66.19
C GLY A 4 10.06 -2.71 66.30
N ASP A 5 9.80 -2.27 67.52
CA ASP A 5 8.87 -1.21 67.89
C ASP A 5 9.34 0.19 67.43
N ASN A 6 9.23 0.48 66.13
CA ASN A 6 9.39 1.85 65.64
C ASN A 6 8.01 2.51 65.42
N PRO A 7 7.60 3.49 66.25
CA PRO A 7 6.30 4.14 66.15
C PRO A 7 6.10 4.94 64.84
N LYS A 8 7.18 5.27 64.11
CA LYS A 8 7.08 5.89 62.77
C LYS A 8 6.69 4.89 61.67
N MET A 9 6.93 3.58 61.86
CA MET A 9 6.51 2.55 60.89
C MET A 9 5.03 2.16 61.00
N LYS A 10 4.35 2.46 62.13
CA LYS A 10 2.91 2.14 62.30
C LYS A 10 1.99 2.91 61.34
N ARG A 11 2.43 4.03 60.76
CA ARG A 11 1.65 4.78 59.75
C ARG A 11 1.79 4.24 58.32
N LEU A 12 2.78 3.38 58.04
CA LEU A 12 3.01 2.78 56.71
C LEU A 12 2.44 1.35 56.56
N PHE A 13 2.01 0.74 57.66
CA PHE A 13 1.48 -0.64 57.67
C PHE A 13 0.14 -0.88 56.97
N PRO A 14 -0.78 0.10 56.78
CA PRO A 14 -1.98 -0.11 55.97
C PRO A 14 -1.67 -0.39 54.49
N PHE A 15 -0.52 0.08 53.99
CA PHE A 15 -0.13 -0.04 52.58
C PHE A 15 0.31 -1.47 52.19
N PHE A 16 0.89 -2.23 53.10
CA PHE A 16 1.39 -3.59 52.83
C PHE A 16 0.33 -4.69 52.98
N ARG A 17 -0.80 -4.41 53.64
CA ARG A 17 -1.85 -5.43 53.88
C ARG A 17 -2.72 -5.69 52.64
N TYR A 18 -2.75 -4.76 51.69
CA TYR A 18 -3.50 -4.89 50.44
C TYR A 18 -2.83 -5.83 49.42
N LEU A 19 -1.50 -6.00 49.46
CA LEU A 19 -0.77 -6.84 48.50
C LEU A 19 -0.81 -8.35 48.82
N LEU A 20 -1.25 -8.76 50.00
CA LEU A 20 -1.17 -10.16 50.47
C LEU A 20 -2.51 -10.91 50.52
N LEU A 21 -3.64 -10.27 50.15
CA LEU A 21 -4.97 -10.90 50.19
C LEU A 21 -5.52 -11.33 48.81
N ALA A 22 -4.76 -11.19 47.73
CA ALA A 22 -5.14 -11.64 46.38
C ALA A 22 -4.83 -13.13 46.10
N GLY A 23 -4.70 -13.96 47.15
CA GLY A 23 -4.29 -15.36 47.05
C GLY A 23 -5.46 -16.33 47.14
N ALA A 24 -5.78 -16.95 46.00
CA ALA A 24 -6.47 -18.24 45.84
C ALA A 24 -7.96 -18.32 46.24
N LEU A 25 -8.85 -18.06 45.28
CA LEU A 25 -10.14 -18.74 45.16
C LEU A 25 -10.08 -19.75 44.00
N PRO A 26 -10.39 -21.05 44.21
CA PRO A 26 -10.45 -22.01 43.12
C PRO A 26 -11.78 -21.88 42.37
N GLY A 27 -11.72 -21.66 41.05
CA GLY A 27 -12.85 -21.88 40.15
C GLY A 27 -13.58 -20.64 39.60
N GLY A 28 -13.13 -19.42 39.92
CA GLY A 28 -13.62 -18.22 39.25
C GLY A 28 -12.91 -18.00 37.92
N SER A 29 -13.66 -17.69 36.86
CA SER A 29 -13.13 -17.17 35.58
C SER A 29 -11.98 -16.20 35.85
N ILE A 30 -10.75 -16.57 35.43
CA ILE A 30 -9.51 -15.81 35.67
C ILE A 30 -9.53 -14.42 34.99
N LEU A 31 -10.51 -14.16 34.14
CA LEU A 31 -10.80 -12.83 33.63
C LEU A 31 -11.71 -12.09 34.61
N SER A 32 -11.11 -11.48 35.65
CA SER A 32 -11.79 -10.42 36.41
C SER A 32 -12.23 -9.36 35.41
N ALA A 33 -13.53 -9.13 35.28
CA ALA A 33 -14.03 -8.05 34.45
C ALA A 33 -13.35 -6.74 34.89
N GLN A 34 -12.62 -6.12 33.96
CA GLN A 34 -11.94 -4.87 34.24
C GLN A 34 -12.98 -3.79 34.52
N VAL A 35 -12.81 -3.07 35.63
CA VAL A 35 -13.70 -1.93 35.95
C VAL A 35 -13.46 -0.84 34.90
N PRO A 36 -14.49 -0.41 34.15
CA PRO A 36 -14.38 0.69 33.19
C PRO A 36 -13.70 1.89 33.83
N THR A 37 -12.66 2.43 33.20
CA THR A 37 -11.92 3.58 33.72
C THR A 37 -12.05 4.72 32.72
N LEU A 38 -12.47 5.92 33.12
CA LEU A 38 -12.55 7.10 32.25
C LEU A 38 -11.19 7.78 32.16
N ARG A 39 -10.78 8.14 30.94
CA ARG A 39 -9.55 8.88 30.69
C ARG A 39 -9.85 10.36 30.82
N VAL A 40 -9.13 11.06 31.69
CA VAL A 40 -9.36 12.47 32.01
C VAL A 40 -8.13 13.28 31.63
N ALA A 41 -8.31 14.43 31.00
CA ALA A 41 -7.24 15.39 30.74
C ALA A 41 -7.53 16.69 31.48
N PHE A 42 -6.60 17.14 32.33
CA PHE A 42 -6.75 18.41 33.03
C PHE A 42 -6.17 19.53 32.17
N HIS A 43 -6.91 20.63 31.99
CA HIS A 43 -6.39 21.85 31.38
C HIS A 43 -6.44 22.96 32.44
N ILE A 44 -5.28 23.35 32.91
CA ILE A 44 -5.09 24.39 33.93
C ILE A 44 -4.92 25.72 33.21
N PHE A 45 -5.80 26.67 33.46
CA PHE A 45 -5.71 28.01 32.90
C PHE A 45 -5.07 28.94 33.91
N GLN A 46 -4.00 29.62 33.49
CA GLN A 46 -3.27 30.63 34.25
C GLN A 46 -3.48 31.99 33.60
N THR A 47 -3.18 33.06 34.34
CA THR A 47 -3.05 34.40 33.75
C THR A 47 -2.00 34.39 32.62
N ASP A 48 -1.99 35.42 31.77
CA ASP A 48 -0.99 35.53 30.68
C ASP A 48 0.46 35.57 31.21
N SER A 49 0.64 35.98 32.48
CA SER A 49 1.93 35.94 33.18
C SER A 49 2.37 34.52 33.59
N GLY A 50 1.52 33.51 33.44
CA GLY A 50 1.75 32.14 33.93
C GLY A 50 1.51 31.97 35.43
N THR A 51 0.80 32.90 36.09
CA THR A 51 0.51 32.86 37.53
C THR A 51 -0.99 32.70 37.81
N GLY A 52 -1.36 32.53 39.09
CA GLY A 52 -2.76 32.56 39.54
C GLY A 52 -3.49 31.22 39.48
N ASN A 53 -2.80 30.12 39.18
CA ASN A 53 -3.32 28.76 39.24
C ASN A 53 -2.16 27.76 39.48
N PHE A 54 -2.41 26.45 39.43
CA PHE A 54 -1.37 25.41 39.53
C PHE A 54 -0.28 25.56 38.45
N HIS A 55 0.93 25.10 38.74
CA HIS A 55 2.12 25.20 37.89
C HIS A 55 2.73 23.83 37.61
N ALA A 56 3.22 23.64 36.38
CA ALA A 56 3.81 22.39 35.92
C ALA A 56 5.11 22.00 36.64
N ASP A 57 5.87 22.99 37.12
CA ASP A 57 7.15 22.82 37.81
C ASP A 57 7.01 22.61 39.33
N SER A 58 5.80 22.79 39.86
CA SER A 58 5.52 22.56 41.29
C SER A 58 5.14 21.10 41.54
N VAL A 59 6.10 20.32 42.03
CA VAL A 59 5.88 18.91 42.42
C VAL A 59 4.69 18.75 43.37
N ARG A 60 4.51 19.67 44.32
CA ARG A 60 3.42 19.60 45.31
C ARG A 60 2.05 19.83 44.67
N GLU A 61 1.96 20.74 43.70
CA GLU A 61 0.71 21.02 42.98
C GLU A 61 0.36 19.85 42.04
N MET A 62 1.36 19.22 41.42
CA MET A 62 1.15 18.01 40.62
C MET A 62 0.70 16.81 41.47
N ILE A 63 1.21 16.67 42.70
CA ILE A 63 0.74 15.66 43.65
C ILE A 63 -0.73 15.90 44.00
N PHE A 64 -1.12 17.15 44.28
CA PHE A 64 -2.51 17.50 44.56
C PHE A 64 -3.45 17.05 43.43
N LEU A 65 -3.14 17.40 42.18
CA LEU A 65 -3.94 16.99 41.02
C LEU A 65 -4.03 15.46 40.88
N LYS A 66 -2.96 14.73 41.19
CA LYS A 66 -2.97 13.26 41.16
C LYS A 66 -3.76 12.65 42.32
N GLU A 67 -3.78 13.28 43.48
CA GLU A 67 -4.55 12.80 44.62
C GLU A 67 -6.06 12.96 44.43
N LEU A 68 -6.50 13.93 43.62
CA LEU A 68 -7.92 14.00 43.19
C LEU A 68 -8.36 12.68 42.52
N GLU A 69 -7.55 12.14 41.61
CA GLU A 69 -7.80 10.84 40.97
C GLU A 69 -7.91 9.70 41.99
N GLN A 70 -6.94 9.63 42.91
CA GLN A 70 -6.89 8.56 43.91
C GLN A 70 -8.09 8.61 44.85
N TRP A 71 -8.46 9.81 45.30
CA TRP A 71 -9.60 10.01 46.17
C TRP A 71 -10.90 9.60 45.46
N ILE A 72 -11.10 10.06 44.22
CA ILE A 72 -12.29 9.71 43.42
C ILE A 72 -12.39 8.20 43.24
N ASN A 73 -11.30 7.55 42.84
CA ASN A 73 -11.27 6.10 42.65
C ASN A 73 -11.52 5.31 43.94
N THR A 74 -11.05 5.82 45.07
CA THR A 74 -11.28 5.20 46.38
C THR A 74 -12.75 5.28 46.77
N LYS A 75 -13.40 6.44 46.56
CA LYS A 75 -14.82 6.64 46.89
C LYS A 75 -15.74 5.94 45.91
N ALA A 76 -15.50 6.06 44.61
CA ALA A 76 -16.25 5.34 43.58
C ALA A 76 -16.16 3.82 43.75
N GLY A 77 -15.05 3.29 44.27
CA GLY A 77 -14.89 1.87 44.56
C GLY A 77 -15.41 1.39 45.92
N LYS A 78 -15.88 2.31 46.77
CA LYS A 78 -16.39 1.99 48.10
C LYS A 78 -17.41 3.06 48.50
N LEU A 79 -18.59 2.94 47.90
CA LEU A 79 -19.70 3.85 48.14
C LEU A 79 -20.30 3.67 49.54
N ASP A 80 -20.95 4.72 50.04
CA ASP A 80 -21.70 4.69 51.30
C ASP A 80 -23.14 4.21 51.05
N THR A 81 -23.84 3.79 52.11
CA THR A 81 -25.29 3.54 52.03
C THR A 81 -26.04 4.87 51.88
N LEU A 82 -27.02 4.92 50.98
CA LEU A 82 -27.86 6.10 50.79
C LEU A 82 -28.54 6.55 52.08
N THR A 83 -28.46 7.85 52.34
CA THR A 83 -29.07 8.57 53.46
C THR A 83 -29.81 9.79 52.88
N PRO A 84 -31.10 10.02 53.19
CA PRO A 84 -31.95 9.16 54.02
C PRO A 84 -32.11 7.74 53.42
N PRO A 85 -32.41 6.72 54.24
CA PRO A 85 -32.60 5.36 53.75
C PRO A 85 -33.70 5.30 52.68
N VAL A 86 -33.42 4.58 51.59
CA VAL A 86 -34.35 4.38 50.48
C VAL A 86 -34.62 2.89 50.25
N SER A 87 -35.58 2.55 49.40
CA SER A 87 -35.88 1.14 49.05
C SER A 87 -34.85 0.49 48.14
N SER A 88 -34.02 1.30 47.48
CA SER A 88 -32.95 0.82 46.58
C SER A 88 -31.94 -0.04 47.35
N PRO A 89 -31.50 -1.20 46.80
CA PRO A 89 -30.40 -1.98 47.37
C PRO A 89 -29.12 -1.15 47.50
N TYR A 90 -28.29 -1.50 48.49
CA TYR A 90 -26.98 -0.89 48.65
C TYR A 90 -26.07 -1.20 47.46
N VAL A 91 -25.58 -0.15 46.79
CA VAL A 91 -24.58 -0.23 45.72
C VAL A 91 -23.19 -0.01 46.33
N PRO A 92 -22.32 -1.03 46.41
CA PRO A 92 -21.01 -0.88 47.06
C PRO A 92 -19.94 -0.20 46.18
N ASP A 93 -20.13 -0.18 44.86
CA ASP A 93 -19.17 0.31 43.88
C ASP A 93 -19.92 0.97 42.71
N ALA A 94 -19.49 2.14 42.29
CA ALA A 94 -20.09 2.89 41.19
C ALA A 94 -19.90 2.22 39.82
N GLY A 95 -19.02 1.21 39.73
CA GLY A 95 -18.75 0.47 38.50
C GLY A 95 -17.85 1.22 37.52
N PHE A 96 -17.21 2.31 37.94
CA PHE A 96 -16.20 3.01 37.14
C PHE A 96 -15.06 3.58 37.98
N ARG A 97 -13.95 3.88 37.31
CA ARG A 97 -12.79 4.63 37.84
C ARG A 97 -12.45 5.79 36.90
N ILE A 98 -11.54 6.65 37.30
CA ILE A 98 -10.92 7.64 36.44
C ILE A 98 -9.41 7.49 36.41
N ARG A 99 -8.77 7.99 35.35
CA ARG A 99 -7.33 8.11 35.22
C ARG A 99 -6.99 9.44 34.58
N VAL A 100 -6.19 10.24 35.27
CA VAL A 100 -5.59 11.46 34.70
C VAL A 100 -4.51 11.02 33.71
N ASP A 101 -4.75 11.31 32.45
CA ASP A 101 -3.88 10.98 31.32
C ASP A 101 -2.78 12.01 31.13
N THR A 102 -3.18 13.28 31.04
CA THR A 102 -2.28 14.41 30.81
C THR A 102 -2.79 15.63 31.57
N VAL A 103 -1.87 16.51 31.98
CA VAL A 103 -2.18 17.84 32.51
C VAL A 103 -1.56 18.88 31.59
N PHE A 104 -2.40 19.72 30.99
CA PHE A 104 -2.02 20.82 30.13
C PHE A 104 -2.06 22.13 30.92
N PHE A 105 -1.12 23.03 30.64
CA PHE A 105 -1.04 24.35 31.25
C PHE A 105 -1.15 25.41 30.16
N HIS A 106 -2.11 26.31 30.32
CA HIS A 106 -2.43 27.34 29.34
C HIS A 106 -2.28 28.72 29.97
N ARG A 107 -1.72 29.66 29.22
CA ARG A 107 -1.67 31.09 29.59
C ARG A 107 -2.75 31.83 28.81
N ASP A 108 -3.85 32.12 29.47
CA ASP A 108 -4.98 32.84 28.92
C ASP A 108 -5.75 33.48 30.08
N SER A 109 -5.53 34.78 30.31
CA SER A 109 -6.21 35.52 31.38
C SER A 109 -7.72 35.51 31.24
N HIS A 110 -8.27 35.40 30.03
CA HIS A 110 -9.71 35.29 29.82
C HIS A 110 -10.19 33.95 30.36
N ALA A 111 -9.66 32.83 29.86
CA ALA A 111 -10.05 31.50 30.34
C ALA A 111 -9.75 31.27 31.85
N TRP A 112 -8.73 31.93 32.40
CA TRP A 112 -8.43 31.93 33.83
C TRP A 112 -9.48 32.65 34.69
N ASP A 113 -10.03 33.76 34.18
CA ASP A 113 -11.01 34.63 34.86
C ASP A 113 -12.47 34.17 34.66
N CYS A 114 -12.73 33.43 33.59
CA CYS A 114 -14.08 33.05 33.20
C CYS A 114 -14.81 32.18 34.23
N SER A 115 -16.11 32.47 34.40
CA SER A 115 -17.02 31.48 34.97
C SER A 115 -17.11 30.31 34.00
N VAL A 116 -16.62 29.15 34.42
CA VAL A 116 -16.56 27.92 33.61
C VAL A 116 -17.89 27.51 32.95
N ASP A 117 -19.02 28.01 33.45
CA ASP A 117 -20.36 27.81 32.87
C ASP A 117 -20.57 28.45 31.48
N ILE A 118 -19.88 29.56 31.17
CA ILE A 118 -20.12 30.35 29.94
C ILE A 118 -19.07 30.05 28.87
N ASP A 119 -17.80 29.93 29.26
CA ASP A 119 -16.67 29.95 28.32
C ASP A 119 -15.99 28.59 28.12
N ALA A 120 -16.47 27.52 28.77
CA ALA A 120 -15.98 26.18 28.49
C ALA A 120 -16.17 25.71 27.03
N PRO A 121 -17.21 26.13 26.28
CA PRO A 121 -17.25 25.92 24.82
C PRO A 121 -16.06 26.55 24.10
N TYR A 122 -15.70 27.80 24.46
CA TYR A 122 -14.52 28.48 23.91
C TYR A 122 -13.24 27.70 24.24
N MET A 123 -13.08 27.29 25.50
CA MET A 123 -11.92 26.51 25.93
C MET A 123 -11.79 25.18 25.18
N ARG A 124 -12.90 24.44 25.01
CA ARG A 124 -12.93 23.20 24.24
C ARG A 124 -12.54 23.42 22.78
N THR A 125 -13.16 24.38 22.12
CA THR A 125 -12.86 24.65 20.70
C THR A 125 -11.41 25.06 20.51
N ARG A 126 -10.89 25.99 21.32
CA ARG A 126 -9.54 26.54 21.16
C ARG A 126 -8.43 25.57 21.60
N TYR A 127 -8.55 24.99 22.79
CA TYR A 127 -7.48 24.24 23.46
C TYR A 127 -7.61 22.72 23.35
N VAL A 128 -8.66 22.21 22.71
CA VAL A 128 -8.81 20.79 22.44
C VAL A 128 -9.00 20.55 20.94
N ASP A 129 -10.05 21.11 20.36
CA ASP A 129 -10.40 20.77 18.98
C ASP A 129 -9.41 21.38 17.97
N GLN A 130 -9.08 22.67 18.15
CA GLN A 130 -8.19 23.42 17.26
C GLN A 130 -6.69 23.29 17.59
N ASP A 131 -6.33 22.74 18.75
CA ASP A 131 -4.91 22.62 19.14
C ASP A 131 -4.21 21.54 18.29
N SER A 132 -3.37 21.95 17.33
CA SER A 132 -2.63 21.02 16.48
C SER A 132 -1.56 20.22 17.23
N ALA A 133 -1.16 20.63 18.45
CA ALA A 133 -0.20 19.90 19.27
C ALA A 133 -0.84 18.71 19.99
N MET A 134 -2.16 18.70 20.18
CA MET A 134 -2.86 17.56 20.79
C MET A 134 -3.02 16.42 19.79
N SER A 135 -2.65 15.22 20.24
CA SER A 135 -2.89 13.99 19.49
C SER A 135 -4.39 13.70 19.34
N TYR A 136 -4.75 12.91 18.33
CA TYR A 136 -6.13 12.45 18.13
C TYR A 136 -6.73 11.83 19.42
N ARG A 137 -5.94 11.01 20.12
CA ARG A 137 -6.31 10.41 21.41
C ARG A 137 -6.66 11.47 22.45
N GLN A 138 -5.81 12.48 22.61
CA GLN A 138 -6.06 13.55 23.58
C GLN A 138 -7.32 14.35 23.24
N LYS A 139 -7.62 14.59 21.95
CA LYS A 139 -8.83 15.31 21.53
C LYS A 139 -10.12 14.53 21.68
N HIS A 140 -10.09 13.24 21.34
CA HIS A 140 -11.32 12.46 21.13
C HIS A 140 -11.53 11.31 22.12
N GLN A 141 -10.49 10.93 22.87
CA GLN A 141 -10.50 9.80 23.81
C GLN A 141 -10.12 10.21 25.23
N THR A 142 -10.14 11.51 25.54
CA THR A 142 -10.08 12.02 26.91
C THR A 142 -11.35 12.84 27.20
N LEU A 143 -11.74 12.86 28.47
CA LEU A 143 -12.69 13.81 29.03
C LEU A 143 -11.91 15.05 29.47
N PRO A 144 -12.04 16.20 28.78
CA PRO A 144 -11.36 17.41 29.19
C PRO A 144 -12.01 17.98 30.46
N VAL A 145 -11.19 18.32 31.44
CA VAL A 145 -11.58 19.02 32.66
C VAL A 145 -10.82 20.34 32.71
N PHE A 146 -11.54 21.44 32.55
CA PHE A 146 -11.00 22.79 32.52
C PHE A 146 -11.00 23.37 33.93
N ILE A 147 -9.85 23.84 34.42
CA ILE A 147 -9.69 24.37 35.78
C ILE A 147 -9.26 25.84 35.68
N GLY A 148 -10.20 26.76 35.95
CA GLY A 148 -9.96 28.20 36.03
C GLY A 148 -9.41 28.62 37.40
N GLY A 149 -8.94 29.87 37.54
CA GLY A 149 -8.22 30.32 38.73
C GLY A 149 -8.83 31.51 39.49
N ASN A 150 -9.61 32.40 38.87
CA ASN A 150 -10.07 33.64 39.52
C ASN A 150 -11.41 33.55 40.28
N ILE A 151 -11.76 32.39 40.83
CA ILE A 151 -13.05 32.23 41.55
C ILE A 151 -12.79 31.56 42.91
N SER A 152 -13.37 32.12 43.98
CA SER A 152 -13.16 31.64 45.35
C SER A 152 -14.12 30.53 45.78
N ILE A 153 -15.19 30.29 45.01
CA ILE A 153 -16.22 29.30 45.33
C ILE A 153 -15.96 28.03 44.53
N VAL A 154 -15.95 26.89 45.22
CA VAL A 154 -15.87 25.56 44.57
C VAL A 154 -17.16 25.30 43.83
N GLY A 155 -17.03 24.89 42.57
CA GLY A 155 -18.17 24.51 41.75
C GLY A 155 -17.71 23.88 40.45
N GLY A 156 -18.66 23.30 39.76
CA GLY A 156 -18.42 22.61 38.51
C GLY A 156 -19.61 22.72 37.57
N HIS A 157 -19.36 22.31 36.34
CA HIS A 157 -20.37 22.13 35.31
C HIS A 157 -19.92 21.04 34.34
N SER A 158 -20.81 20.10 34.05
CA SER A 158 -20.61 19.08 33.03
C SER A 158 -21.45 19.34 31.78
N ARG A 159 -20.81 19.39 30.61
CA ARG A 159 -21.51 19.58 29.34
C ARG A 159 -21.92 18.25 28.74
N ASN A 160 -23.23 18.16 28.44
CA ASN A 160 -23.91 17.00 27.87
C ASN A 160 -23.93 15.81 28.83
N ILE A 161 -25.07 15.59 29.48
CA ILE A 161 -25.28 14.45 30.36
C ILE A 161 -25.12 13.16 29.56
N GLY A 162 -24.23 12.27 30.01
CA GLY A 162 -23.87 11.05 29.28
C GLY A 162 -22.91 11.24 28.09
N GLY A 163 -22.33 12.43 27.91
CA GLY A 163 -21.47 12.77 26.78
C GLY A 163 -20.06 13.21 27.18
N LYS A 164 -19.10 13.09 26.25
CA LYS A 164 -17.69 13.45 26.47
C LYS A 164 -17.33 14.92 26.24
N GLY A 165 -18.28 15.85 26.41
CA GLY A 165 -18.10 17.25 26.01
C GLY A 165 -16.90 17.90 26.70
N TYR A 166 -17.08 18.23 27.97
CA TYR A 166 -16.06 18.71 28.90
C TYR A 166 -16.68 18.83 30.30
N ILE A 167 -15.82 18.98 31.30
CA ILE A 167 -16.17 19.45 32.63
C ILE A 167 -15.45 20.79 32.87
N GLY A 168 -16.15 21.78 33.37
CA GLY A 168 -15.57 23.05 33.83
C GLY A 168 -15.55 23.09 35.35
N MET A 169 -14.40 23.36 35.95
CA MET A 169 -14.18 23.42 37.40
C MET A 169 -13.69 24.80 37.83
N ARG A 170 -14.19 25.29 38.96
CA ARG A 170 -13.78 26.56 39.57
C ARG A 170 -13.45 26.40 41.05
N GLY A 171 -12.63 27.30 41.57
CA GLY A 171 -12.29 27.35 43.01
C GLY A 171 -11.25 26.34 43.48
N PHE A 172 -10.77 25.41 42.64
CA PHE A 172 -9.83 24.36 43.06
C PHE A 172 -8.51 24.93 43.59
N TYR A 173 -7.91 25.87 42.86
CA TYR A 173 -6.67 26.51 43.32
C TYR A 173 -6.87 27.30 44.61
N GLN A 174 -8.02 27.97 44.74
CA GLN A 174 -8.34 28.70 45.96
C GLN A 174 -8.47 27.77 47.17
N GLN A 175 -9.13 26.62 47.00
CA GLN A 175 -9.19 25.60 48.05
C GLN A 175 -7.80 25.12 48.44
N TYR A 176 -6.97 24.84 47.45
CA TYR A 176 -5.59 24.36 47.66
C TYR A 176 -4.77 25.34 48.51
N ILE A 177 -4.88 26.65 48.27
CA ILE A 177 -4.08 27.66 49.00
C ILE A 177 -4.71 28.11 50.33
N GLN A 178 -6.04 28.08 50.47
CA GLN A 178 -6.73 28.63 51.64
C GLN A 178 -7.03 27.59 52.74
N ASN A 179 -7.20 26.31 52.37
CA ASN A 179 -7.63 25.27 53.30
C ASN A 179 -6.51 24.32 53.70
N GLN A 180 -6.79 23.50 54.71
CA GLN A 180 -5.93 22.35 55.00
C GLN A 180 -5.90 21.44 53.78
N TYR A 181 -4.71 20.97 53.41
CA TYR A 181 -4.46 20.23 52.18
C TYR A 181 -5.43 19.06 51.97
N ASP A 182 -5.66 18.24 53.00
CA ASP A 182 -6.58 17.09 52.93
C ASP A 182 -8.03 17.51 52.66
N VAL A 183 -8.47 18.63 53.27
CA VAL A 183 -9.80 19.21 53.06
C VAL A 183 -9.92 19.75 51.63
N ALA A 184 -8.87 20.39 51.12
CA ALA A 184 -8.85 20.91 49.76
C ALA A 184 -8.95 19.79 48.71
N VAL A 185 -8.25 18.67 48.92
CA VAL A 185 -8.34 17.48 48.06
C VAL A 185 -9.75 16.91 48.11
N GLU A 186 -10.29 16.69 49.31
CA GLU A 186 -11.63 16.12 49.50
C GLU A 186 -12.72 16.94 48.82
N GLU A 187 -12.79 18.24 49.10
CA GLU A 187 -13.86 19.11 48.56
C GLU A 187 -13.75 19.30 47.04
N SER A 188 -12.53 19.41 46.51
CA SER A 188 -12.32 19.48 45.06
C SER A 188 -12.69 18.16 44.37
N ALA A 189 -12.31 17.02 44.96
CA ALA A 189 -12.58 15.69 44.41
C ALA A 189 -14.07 15.31 44.48
N LYS A 190 -14.78 15.71 45.54
CA LYS A 190 -16.24 15.61 45.65
C LYS A 190 -16.94 16.32 44.50
N ASN A 191 -16.58 17.57 44.29
CA ASN A 191 -17.18 18.39 43.25
C ASN A 191 -16.89 17.81 41.86
N LEU A 192 -15.64 17.38 41.61
CA LEU A 192 -15.30 16.72 40.34
C LEU A 192 -16.05 15.38 40.16
N LEU A 193 -16.23 14.57 41.21
CA LEU A 193 -17.00 13.33 41.14
C LEU A 193 -18.48 13.59 40.79
N HIS A 194 -19.08 14.65 41.34
CA HIS A 194 -20.43 15.08 40.98
C HIS A 194 -20.54 15.40 39.48
N GLU A 195 -19.61 16.19 38.94
CA GLU A 195 -19.60 16.53 37.51
C GLU A 195 -19.32 15.32 36.61
N ILE A 196 -18.47 14.39 37.05
CA ILE A 196 -18.29 13.11 36.37
C ILE A 196 -19.60 12.32 36.38
N GLY A 197 -20.36 12.36 37.48
CA GLY A 197 -21.71 11.79 37.60
C GLY A 197 -22.62 12.23 36.45
N HIS A 198 -22.68 13.53 36.17
CA HIS A 198 -23.37 14.06 34.99
C HIS A 198 -22.82 13.51 33.67
N THR A 199 -21.50 13.48 33.52
CA THR A 199 -20.85 12.94 32.33
C THR A 199 -21.19 11.46 32.08
N VAL A 200 -21.43 10.67 33.13
CA VAL A 200 -21.87 9.26 33.03
C VAL A 200 -23.39 9.08 33.03
N GLY A 201 -24.14 10.16 32.82
CA GLY A 201 -25.57 10.11 32.54
C GLY A 201 -26.49 10.45 33.70
N LEU A 202 -25.94 10.82 34.87
CA LEU A 202 -26.76 11.13 36.04
C LEU A 202 -27.32 12.55 35.97
N MET A 203 -28.53 12.73 36.48
CA MET A 203 -29.12 14.04 36.77
C MET A 203 -28.93 14.35 38.26
N HIS A 204 -29.19 15.58 38.69
CA HIS A 204 -29.37 15.86 40.13
C HIS A 204 -30.49 14.99 40.71
N ASN A 205 -30.53 14.84 42.04
CA ASN A 205 -31.51 13.97 42.70
C ASN A 205 -32.38 14.69 43.75
N PHE A 206 -32.52 16.02 43.72
CA PHE A 206 -33.11 16.78 44.82
C PHE A 206 -34.23 17.76 44.43
N ARG A 207 -34.98 18.21 45.44
CA ARG A 207 -36.02 19.24 45.40
C ARG A 207 -35.54 20.58 45.94
N GLY A 208 -36.25 21.65 45.61
CA GLY A 208 -36.01 22.97 46.18
C GLY A 208 -34.69 23.62 45.74
N GLY A 209 -34.14 23.19 44.60
CA GLY A 209 -32.98 23.83 43.99
C GLY A 209 -33.28 25.26 43.53
N THR A 210 -32.23 26.03 43.24
CA THR A 210 -32.36 27.42 42.75
C THR A 210 -33.11 27.53 41.43
N THR A 211 -33.22 26.42 40.69
CA THR A 211 -33.94 26.27 39.41
C THR A 211 -35.20 25.41 39.54
N GLY A 212 -35.65 25.10 40.76
CA GLY A 212 -36.79 24.23 41.05
C GLY A 212 -36.37 22.80 41.42
N ASP A 213 -37.33 21.87 41.31
CA ASP A 213 -37.09 20.45 41.57
C ASP A 213 -36.29 19.84 40.42
N GLN A 214 -35.19 19.18 40.76
CA GLN A 214 -34.27 18.55 39.82
C GLN A 214 -34.13 17.06 40.12
N CYS A 215 -35.24 16.40 40.47
CA CYS A 215 -35.28 14.96 40.66
C CYS A 215 -34.81 14.23 39.40
N ASP A 216 -33.97 13.22 39.55
CA ASP A 216 -33.66 12.32 38.44
C ASP A 216 -34.86 11.41 38.12
N THR A 217 -34.73 10.62 37.06
CA THR A 217 -35.78 9.66 36.67
C THR A 217 -35.79 8.41 37.55
N CYS A 218 -34.94 8.34 38.59
CA CYS A 218 -34.83 7.20 39.46
C CYS A 218 -35.77 7.37 40.66
N GLU A 219 -36.92 6.70 40.62
CA GLU A 219 -37.90 6.75 41.71
C GLU A 219 -37.35 6.18 43.03
N ASP A 220 -36.26 5.42 42.97
CA ASP A 220 -35.69 4.65 44.08
C ASP A 220 -34.80 5.45 45.03
N ASN A 221 -34.59 6.74 44.80
CA ASN A 221 -33.81 7.62 45.68
C ASN A 221 -34.68 8.61 46.50
N GLY A 222 -36.01 8.63 46.28
CA GLY A 222 -36.97 9.42 47.06
C GLY A 222 -36.98 10.94 46.79
N CYS A 223 -36.12 11.45 45.91
CA CYS A 223 -35.91 12.87 45.61
C CYS A 223 -35.92 13.80 46.85
N PRO A 224 -34.87 13.74 47.69
CA PRO A 224 -34.72 14.53 48.93
C PRO A 224 -34.69 16.05 48.70
N ASP A 225 -34.83 16.85 49.76
CA ASP A 225 -34.54 18.28 49.68
C ASP A 225 -33.04 18.51 49.42
N ILE A 226 -32.71 19.56 48.67
CA ILE A 226 -31.33 19.93 48.35
C ILE A 226 -30.44 19.96 49.60
N GLY A 227 -29.28 19.32 49.52
CA GLY A 227 -28.28 19.33 50.58
C GLY A 227 -28.64 18.46 51.78
N THR A 228 -29.61 17.55 51.65
CA THR A 228 -30.03 16.65 52.75
C THR A 228 -29.65 15.19 52.52
N SER A 229 -29.18 14.81 51.32
CA SER A 229 -28.81 13.44 51.01
C SER A 229 -27.35 13.23 50.70
N ASN A 230 -26.79 12.08 51.06
CA ASN A 230 -25.41 11.74 50.73
C ASN A 230 -25.25 11.15 49.30
N ASN A 231 -26.19 11.43 48.40
CA ASN A 231 -26.07 11.02 47.00
C ASN A 231 -24.95 11.83 46.32
N ILE A 232 -24.23 11.21 45.37
CA ILE A 232 -23.21 11.92 44.58
C ILE A 232 -23.80 13.13 43.85
N MET A 233 -25.09 13.06 43.47
CA MET A 233 -25.79 14.06 42.66
C MET A 233 -26.54 15.13 43.47
N ASP A 234 -26.31 15.20 44.78
CA ASP A 234 -26.83 16.27 45.63
C ASP A 234 -25.84 17.45 45.75
N TYR A 235 -26.32 18.62 46.19
CA TYR A 235 -25.49 19.81 46.39
C TYR A 235 -24.95 19.91 47.82
N TRP A 236 -23.99 20.82 48.01
CA TRP A 236 -23.53 21.21 49.34
C TRP A 236 -24.72 21.58 50.25
N PRO A 237 -24.73 21.18 51.54
CA PRO A 237 -23.64 20.58 52.31
C PRO A 237 -23.46 19.06 52.21
N SER A 238 -24.17 18.38 51.30
CA SER A 238 -24.30 16.93 51.39
C SER A 238 -23.51 16.11 50.37
N TYR A 239 -22.59 16.71 49.59
CA TYR A 239 -21.73 16.04 48.59
C TYR A 239 -21.21 14.67 49.08
N GLY A 240 -22.02 13.64 48.83
CA GLY A 240 -21.82 12.34 49.43
C GLY A 240 -21.30 11.36 48.39
N HIS A 241 -21.21 10.10 48.77
CA HIS A 241 -20.58 9.06 47.95
C HIS A 241 -21.49 7.84 47.86
N ALA A 242 -22.80 8.06 47.73
CA ALA A 242 -23.78 7.00 47.57
C ALA A 242 -24.50 7.13 46.22
N LEU A 243 -24.95 5.99 45.69
CA LEU A 243 -25.76 5.88 44.48
C LEU A 243 -26.93 4.92 44.72
N SER A 244 -28.02 5.12 44.00
CA SER A 244 -29.07 4.11 43.92
C SER A 244 -28.76 3.05 42.86
N GLU A 245 -29.40 1.89 42.93
CA GLU A 245 -29.29 0.83 41.93
C GLU A 245 -29.68 1.34 40.53
N CYS A 246 -30.74 2.15 40.43
CA CYS A 246 -31.14 2.78 39.17
C CYS A 246 -30.02 3.67 38.59
N GLN A 247 -29.40 4.51 39.42
CA GLN A 247 -28.29 5.36 38.99
C GLN A 247 -27.08 4.53 38.52
N ALA A 248 -26.74 3.45 39.24
CA ALA A 248 -25.68 2.52 38.84
C ALA A 248 -25.97 1.84 37.49
N ALA A 249 -27.23 1.50 37.21
CA ALA A 249 -27.65 0.95 35.92
C ALA A 249 -27.52 1.99 34.78
N ILE A 250 -27.87 3.26 35.03
CA ILE A 250 -27.68 4.36 34.08
C ILE A 250 -26.19 4.49 33.71
N ILE A 251 -25.31 4.57 34.72
CA ILE A 251 -23.86 4.59 34.54
C ILE A 251 -23.41 3.43 33.65
N SER A 252 -23.80 2.20 34.00
CA SER A 252 -23.43 1.01 33.23
C SER A 252 -23.84 1.11 31.75
N SER A 253 -25.06 1.58 31.46
CA SER A 253 -25.54 1.72 30.07
C SER A 253 -24.74 2.77 29.27
N HIS A 254 -24.37 3.89 29.89
CA HIS A 254 -23.57 4.92 29.24
C HIS A 254 -22.12 4.47 28.99
N LEU A 255 -21.50 3.79 29.96
CA LEU A 255 -20.14 3.26 29.80
C LEU A 255 -20.07 2.13 28.76
N LYS A 256 -21.14 1.35 28.59
CA LYS A 256 -21.25 0.35 27.50
C LYS A 256 -21.48 0.97 26.12
N GLY A 257 -21.68 2.29 26.04
CA GLY A 257 -22.00 2.98 24.79
C GLY A 257 -23.43 2.72 24.29
N GLU A 258 -24.30 2.16 25.14
CA GLU A 258 -25.73 1.98 24.81
C GLU A 258 -26.45 3.34 24.78
N LYS A 259 -25.90 4.34 25.48
CA LYS A 259 -26.41 5.71 25.56
C LYS A 259 -25.25 6.73 25.56
N GLY A 260 -25.43 7.83 24.84
CA GLY A 260 -24.47 8.93 24.83
C GLY A 260 -23.12 8.59 24.16
N THR A 261 -22.07 9.33 24.50
CA THR A 261 -20.73 9.22 23.87
C THR A 261 -19.60 9.03 24.87
N ILE A 262 -19.92 8.79 26.14
CA ILE A 262 -18.88 8.70 27.17
C ILE A 262 -18.01 7.44 27.06
N SER A 263 -18.52 6.37 26.44
CA SER A 263 -17.73 5.16 26.15
C SER A 263 -16.46 5.45 25.33
N ASP A 264 -16.44 6.54 24.55
CA ASP A 264 -15.30 6.93 23.72
C ASP A 264 -14.06 7.36 24.51
N VAL A 265 -14.24 7.79 25.77
CA VAL A 265 -13.14 8.21 26.65
C VAL A 265 -12.79 7.14 27.68
N LEU A 266 -13.38 5.94 27.58
CA LEU A 266 -12.92 4.83 28.39
C LEU A 266 -11.47 4.51 28.04
N VAL A 267 -10.68 4.34 29.09
CA VAL A 267 -9.32 3.84 29.10
C VAL A 267 -9.34 2.43 28.54
N ASN A 268 -9.27 2.37 27.23
CA ASN A 268 -8.94 1.15 26.52
C ASN A 268 -7.41 1.05 26.40
N ASP A 269 -6.72 0.89 27.54
CA ASP A 269 -5.25 0.78 27.58
C ASP A 269 -4.72 -0.54 27.02
N SER A 270 -5.56 -1.29 26.31
CA SER A 270 -5.11 -2.41 25.51
C SER A 270 -4.04 -2.03 24.48
N CYS A 271 -3.89 -0.74 24.19
CA CYS A 271 -2.88 -0.22 23.28
C CYS A 271 -1.46 -0.37 23.84
N TYR A 272 -1.32 -0.31 25.17
CA TYR A 272 -0.02 -0.25 25.83
C TYR A 272 0.26 -1.54 26.57
N ALA A 273 1.46 -2.07 26.36
CA ALA A 273 1.97 -3.21 27.10
C ALA A 273 2.17 -2.84 28.59
N ILE A 274 1.57 -3.61 29.47
CA ILE A 274 1.89 -3.75 30.89
C ILE A 274 2.72 -5.03 30.99
N PRO A 275 4.07 -4.94 31.09
CA PRO A 275 4.98 -6.08 30.99
C PRO A 275 4.63 -7.26 31.91
N GLU A 276 4.09 -6.98 33.09
CA GLU A 276 3.75 -7.98 34.11
C GLU A 276 2.42 -8.71 33.83
N SER A 277 1.65 -8.31 32.82
CA SER A 277 0.29 -8.80 32.57
C SER A 277 0.21 -9.96 31.56
N THR A 278 1.23 -10.81 31.52
CA THR A 278 1.25 -11.95 30.59
C THR A 278 0.14 -12.95 30.92
N LEU A 279 -0.77 -13.19 29.96
CA LEU A 279 -1.83 -14.20 30.08
C LEU A 279 -1.29 -15.57 29.67
N VAL A 280 -1.35 -16.55 30.57
CA VAL A 280 -0.89 -17.91 30.31
C VAL A 280 -2.08 -18.87 30.25
N ILE A 281 -2.23 -19.58 29.14
CA ILE A 281 -3.24 -20.64 28.95
C ILE A 281 -2.56 -21.98 29.20
N SER A 282 -2.90 -22.60 30.32
CA SER A 282 -2.23 -23.82 30.78
C SER A 282 -2.79 -25.08 30.10
N ARG A 283 -2.11 -26.19 30.32
CA ARG A 283 -2.53 -27.49 29.80
C ARG A 283 -3.95 -27.84 30.27
N GLY A 284 -4.82 -28.18 29.31
CA GLY A 284 -6.20 -28.56 29.60
C GLY A 284 -7.17 -27.36 29.66
N ASP A 285 -6.65 -26.14 29.70
CA ASP A 285 -7.48 -24.95 29.64
C ASP A 285 -7.92 -24.68 28.20
N THR A 286 -9.15 -24.21 28.06
CA THR A 286 -9.68 -23.69 26.80
C THR A 286 -10.31 -22.34 27.05
N ILE A 287 -9.71 -21.29 26.49
CA ILE A 287 -10.28 -19.93 26.53
C ILE A 287 -10.98 -19.66 25.20
N ARG A 288 -12.24 -19.23 25.26
CA ARG A 288 -13.03 -18.82 24.09
C ARG A 288 -13.28 -17.32 24.12
N ILE A 289 -12.85 -16.64 23.08
CA ILE A 289 -13.10 -15.21 22.88
C ILE A 289 -14.19 -15.07 21.81
N THR A 290 -15.41 -14.75 22.22
CA THR A 290 -16.57 -14.57 21.33
C THR A 290 -16.93 -13.10 21.09
N GLY A 291 -16.60 -12.22 22.04
CA GLY A 291 -16.73 -10.77 21.93
C GLY A 291 -15.39 -10.09 21.67
N THR A 292 -15.31 -8.80 22.00
CA THR A 292 -14.05 -8.06 22.00
C THR A 292 -13.34 -8.24 23.34
N GLN A 293 -12.14 -8.80 23.33
CA GLN A 293 -11.27 -8.92 24.48
C GLN A 293 -10.00 -8.12 24.25
N TYR A 294 -9.58 -7.43 25.31
CA TYR A 294 -8.37 -6.62 25.33
C TYR A 294 -7.31 -7.34 26.16
N LEU A 295 -6.13 -7.53 25.59
CA LEU A 295 -4.92 -7.90 26.33
C LEU A 295 -4.18 -6.65 26.74
N HIS A 296 -3.42 -6.76 27.82
CA HIS A 296 -2.46 -5.73 28.25
C HIS A 296 -1.02 -6.22 28.18
N GLY A 297 -0.78 -7.48 27.80
CA GLY A 297 0.54 -8.08 27.82
C GLY A 297 0.66 -9.16 26.77
N ASN A 298 1.74 -9.94 26.88
CA ASN A 298 1.91 -11.13 26.06
C ASN A 298 0.84 -12.18 26.38
N LEU A 299 0.57 -13.06 25.42
CA LEU A 299 -0.24 -14.25 25.65
C LEU A 299 0.60 -15.49 25.35
N GLU A 300 0.66 -16.43 26.29
CA GLU A 300 1.33 -17.71 26.09
C GLU A 300 0.34 -18.87 26.12
N ILE A 301 0.30 -19.65 25.05
CA ILE A 301 -0.48 -20.89 24.96
C ILE A 301 0.47 -22.05 25.19
N LEU A 302 0.39 -22.66 26.37
CA LEU A 302 1.23 -23.79 26.72
C LEU A 302 0.73 -25.09 26.09
N ALA A 303 1.53 -26.15 26.20
CA ALA A 303 1.21 -27.47 25.67
C ALA A 303 -0.14 -27.98 26.17
N GLY A 304 -1.05 -28.31 25.24
CA GLY A 304 -2.40 -28.77 25.55
C GLY A 304 -3.37 -27.67 25.99
N GLY A 305 -2.94 -26.40 26.03
CA GLY A 305 -3.82 -25.24 26.14
C GLY A 305 -4.41 -24.88 24.78
N VAL A 306 -5.63 -24.31 24.79
CA VAL A 306 -6.35 -23.90 23.58
C VAL A 306 -6.88 -22.49 23.72
N LEU A 307 -6.57 -21.63 22.75
CA LEU A 307 -7.23 -20.34 22.54
C LEU A 307 -8.08 -20.41 21.28
N ASP A 308 -9.38 -20.21 21.41
CA ASP A 308 -10.33 -20.15 20.29
C ASP A 308 -10.93 -18.75 20.19
N VAL A 309 -10.57 -18.02 19.14
CA VAL A 309 -10.99 -16.63 18.89
C VAL A 309 -12.00 -16.62 17.75
N SER A 310 -13.25 -16.30 18.10
CA SER A 310 -14.35 -16.07 17.16
C SER A 310 -14.83 -14.61 17.14
N GLY A 311 -14.51 -13.84 18.19
CA GLY A 311 -14.70 -12.39 18.26
C GLY A 311 -13.43 -11.61 17.88
N TYR A 312 -13.08 -10.58 18.65
CA TYR A 312 -11.89 -9.76 18.45
C TYR A 312 -10.96 -9.86 19.65
N LEU A 313 -9.69 -10.19 19.43
CA LEU A 313 -8.65 -10.15 20.46
C LEU A 313 -7.66 -9.02 20.14
N SER A 314 -7.71 -7.93 20.93
CA SER A 314 -6.81 -6.80 20.78
C SER A 314 -5.53 -7.00 21.59
N VAL A 315 -4.39 -6.95 20.92
CA VAL A 315 -3.05 -7.14 21.47
C VAL A 315 -2.28 -5.81 21.44
N PRO A 316 -1.66 -5.37 22.54
CA PRO A 316 -0.95 -4.09 22.60
C PRO A 316 0.26 -4.01 21.68
N GLN A 317 0.70 -2.78 21.41
CA GLN A 317 2.00 -2.54 20.78
C GLN A 317 3.12 -3.19 21.61
N GLY A 318 4.07 -3.85 20.94
CA GLY A 318 5.19 -4.53 21.60
C GLY A 318 4.83 -5.82 22.32
N CYS A 319 3.58 -6.27 22.26
CA CYS A 319 3.16 -7.58 22.76
C CYS A 319 3.03 -8.61 21.64
N ARG A 320 3.07 -9.89 22.03
CA ARG A 320 2.94 -11.04 21.12
C ARG A 320 2.06 -12.15 21.66
N ILE A 321 1.62 -13.01 20.76
CA ILE A 321 1.02 -14.30 21.11
C ILE A 321 2.06 -15.39 20.86
N GLN A 322 2.51 -16.06 21.91
CA GLN A 322 3.42 -17.19 21.85
C GLN A 322 2.63 -18.51 21.91
N VAL A 323 2.58 -19.24 20.80
CA VAL A 323 2.03 -20.59 20.76
C VAL A 323 3.17 -21.55 20.99
N ARG A 324 3.26 -22.05 22.23
CA ARG A 324 4.24 -23.07 22.57
C ARG A 324 3.82 -24.41 21.96
N ARG A 325 4.77 -25.32 21.94
CA ARG A 325 4.63 -26.67 21.45
C ARG A 325 3.39 -27.40 22.01
N GLY A 326 2.58 -27.99 21.13
CA GLY A 326 1.34 -28.69 21.51
C GLY A 326 0.22 -27.77 22.00
N GLY A 327 0.46 -26.45 22.11
CA GLY A 327 -0.57 -25.44 22.27
C GLY A 327 -1.30 -25.18 20.96
N GLN A 328 -2.53 -24.69 21.05
CA GLN A 328 -3.38 -24.45 19.89
C GLN A 328 -3.98 -23.04 19.92
N LEU A 329 -3.77 -22.31 18.83
CA LEU A 329 -4.51 -21.09 18.50
C LEU A 329 -5.47 -21.38 17.34
N VAL A 330 -6.75 -21.12 17.54
CA VAL A 330 -7.79 -21.29 16.52
C VAL A 330 -8.45 -19.94 16.28
N LEU A 331 -8.42 -19.46 15.04
CA LEU A 331 -9.09 -18.24 14.60
C LEU A 331 -10.33 -18.60 13.79
N SER A 332 -11.48 -18.70 14.47
CA SER A 332 -12.77 -19.20 13.96
C SER A 332 -13.66 -18.04 13.49
N LYS A 333 -13.36 -17.41 12.35
CA LYS A 333 -13.90 -16.10 11.91
C LYS A 333 -13.48 -14.90 12.77
N GLY A 334 -12.78 -15.15 13.88
CA GLY A 334 -12.31 -14.09 14.77
C GLY A 334 -11.15 -13.32 14.18
N THR A 335 -10.83 -12.20 14.83
CA THR A 335 -9.73 -11.31 14.47
C THR A 335 -8.77 -11.19 15.64
N VAL A 336 -7.48 -11.32 15.36
CA VAL A 336 -6.42 -10.89 16.28
C VAL A 336 -5.77 -9.67 15.66
N GLY A 337 -5.68 -8.58 16.41
CA GLY A 337 -5.06 -7.37 15.93
C GLY A 337 -4.82 -6.39 17.05
N ASN A 338 -4.65 -5.11 16.72
CA ASN A 338 -4.64 -4.04 17.68
C ASN A 338 -5.71 -3.00 17.29
N LEU A 339 -6.73 -2.86 18.13
CA LEU A 339 -7.83 -1.91 17.89
C LEU A 339 -7.42 -0.45 17.98
N CYS A 340 -6.28 -0.17 18.62
CA CYS A 340 -5.72 1.17 18.70
C CYS A 340 -5.04 1.59 17.41
N GLY A 341 -4.80 0.63 16.52
CA GLY A 341 -4.15 0.86 15.24
C GLY A 341 -2.65 0.61 15.24
N ASP A 342 -2.03 0.52 16.43
CA ASP A 342 -0.60 0.25 16.62
C ASP A 342 -0.15 -1.11 16.09
N LEU A 343 1.12 -1.21 15.66
CA LEU A 343 1.69 -2.50 15.27
C LEU A 343 2.09 -3.34 16.50
N TRP A 344 1.43 -4.48 16.71
CA TRP A 344 1.87 -5.49 17.70
C TRP A 344 2.88 -6.45 17.08
N GLU A 345 3.59 -7.26 17.87
CA GLU A 345 4.72 -8.03 17.34
C GLU A 345 4.29 -9.17 16.40
N GLY A 346 3.17 -9.83 16.70
CA GLY A 346 2.68 -10.97 15.93
C GLY A 346 2.40 -12.25 16.69
N ILE A 347 2.03 -13.29 15.95
CA ILE A 347 1.91 -14.66 16.43
C ILE A 347 3.25 -15.36 16.24
N PHE A 348 3.83 -15.90 17.31
CA PHE A 348 5.09 -16.62 17.30
C PHE A 348 4.84 -18.08 17.61
N THR A 349 5.41 -18.97 16.80
CA THR A 349 5.52 -20.39 17.12
C THR A 349 6.96 -20.71 17.50
N GLU A 350 7.13 -21.63 18.45
CA GLU A 350 8.44 -22.09 18.90
C GLU A 350 8.63 -23.58 18.65
N SER A 351 9.88 -23.95 18.36
CA SER A 351 10.27 -25.23 17.77
C SER A 351 11.55 -25.82 18.36
N ASP A 352 11.53 -26.17 19.64
CA ASP A 352 12.74 -26.74 20.26
C ASP A 352 12.78 -28.29 20.20
N ASP A 353 11.70 -28.99 19.79
CA ASP A 353 11.68 -30.47 19.72
C ASP A 353 10.67 -31.03 18.68
N ARG A 354 11.04 -32.09 17.93
CA ARG A 354 10.38 -32.67 16.73
C ARG A 354 9.07 -33.45 16.97
N THR A 355 8.77 -33.89 18.19
CA THR A 355 7.65 -34.81 18.49
C THR A 355 6.24 -34.20 18.64
N SER A 356 6.09 -32.88 18.83
CA SER A 356 4.78 -32.20 18.78
C SER A 356 4.95 -30.79 18.25
N THR A 357 4.01 -30.33 17.42
CA THR A 357 4.11 -29.05 16.74
C THR A 357 3.08 -28.06 17.31
N PRO A 358 3.43 -26.77 17.45
CA PRO A 358 2.42 -25.74 17.73
C PRO A 358 1.40 -25.69 16.59
N GLN A 359 0.13 -25.47 16.91
CA GLN A 359 -0.95 -25.41 15.92
C GLN A 359 -1.56 -24.01 15.87
N VAL A 360 -1.47 -23.35 14.72
CA VAL A 360 -2.26 -22.15 14.42
C VAL A 360 -3.20 -22.49 13.28
N ARG A 361 -4.51 -22.42 13.53
CA ARG A 361 -5.55 -22.82 12.58
C ARG A 361 -6.42 -21.63 12.21
N PHE A 362 -6.53 -21.34 10.92
CA PHE A 362 -7.44 -20.33 10.40
C PHE A 362 -8.70 -21.02 9.88
N VAL A 363 -9.82 -20.81 10.56
CA VAL A 363 -11.08 -21.48 10.27
C VAL A 363 -12.11 -20.44 9.81
N MET A 364 -12.72 -20.69 8.65
CA MET A 364 -13.77 -19.83 8.08
C MET A 364 -13.37 -18.35 7.92
N GLY A 365 -12.12 -18.08 7.56
CA GLY A 365 -11.63 -16.71 7.36
C GLY A 365 -11.24 -15.94 8.61
N GLY A 366 -10.57 -16.63 9.55
CA GLY A 366 -9.86 -15.98 10.65
C GLY A 366 -8.87 -14.93 10.16
N LYS A 367 -8.68 -13.87 10.95
CA LYS A 367 -7.98 -12.65 10.53
C LYS A 367 -6.82 -12.29 11.47
N VAL A 368 -5.73 -11.80 10.90
CA VAL A 368 -4.61 -11.19 11.63
C VAL A 368 -4.35 -9.81 11.05
N GLU A 369 -4.41 -8.78 11.89
CA GLU A 369 -4.23 -7.41 11.45
C GLU A 369 -3.32 -6.56 12.31
N ASN A 370 -2.76 -5.50 11.70
CA ASN A 370 -1.90 -4.51 12.33
C ASN A 370 -0.72 -5.13 13.10
N ALA A 371 -0.03 -6.13 12.55
CA ALA A 371 1.17 -6.71 13.16
C ALA A 371 2.46 -6.32 12.41
N LEU A 372 3.57 -6.26 13.14
CA LEU A 372 4.91 -6.24 12.54
C LEU A 372 5.13 -7.49 11.70
N ILE A 373 4.81 -8.66 12.25
CA ILE A 373 4.78 -9.91 11.50
C ILE A 373 3.53 -10.68 11.91
N GLY A 374 2.55 -10.85 11.01
CA GLY A 374 1.29 -11.49 11.36
C GLY A 374 1.47 -12.90 11.95
N LEU A 375 2.30 -13.72 11.31
CA LEU A 375 2.67 -15.04 11.79
C LEU A 375 4.15 -15.32 11.53
N ILE A 376 4.90 -15.64 12.58
CA ILE A 376 6.27 -16.13 12.50
C ILE A 376 6.24 -17.63 12.76
N TRP A 377 6.75 -18.38 11.78
CA TRP A 377 6.79 -19.83 11.83
C TRP A 377 8.23 -20.32 11.75
N SER A 378 8.69 -21.08 12.76
CA SER A 378 10.07 -21.54 12.85
C SER A 378 10.32 -22.98 12.37
N ASP A 379 9.27 -23.74 12.05
CA ASP A 379 9.34 -25.22 11.95
C ASP A 379 8.65 -25.84 10.73
N ALA A 380 8.93 -27.11 10.44
CA ALA A 380 8.36 -27.84 9.30
C ALA A 380 6.90 -28.27 9.54
N VAL A 381 5.93 -27.40 9.23
CA VAL A 381 4.50 -27.74 9.26
C VAL A 381 3.73 -26.97 8.18
N GLY A 382 2.76 -27.62 7.56
CA GLY A 382 1.80 -26.96 6.67
C GLY A 382 0.89 -26.00 7.44
N ILE A 383 0.87 -24.73 7.04
CA ILE A 383 -0.10 -23.77 7.52
C ILE A 383 -1.46 -24.15 6.91
N ILE A 384 -2.36 -24.70 7.72
CA ILE A 384 -3.70 -25.07 7.27
C ILE A 384 -4.65 -23.90 7.58
N GLY A 385 -5.19 -23.28 6.53
CA GLY A 385 -6.21 -22.25 6.66
C GLY A 385 -7.23 -22.31 5.54
N ASP A 386 -8.48 -21.98 5.87
CA ASP A 386 -9.54 -21.67 4.90
C ASP A 386 -9.78 -20.17 4.90
N ARG A 387 -9.43 -19.48 3.79
CA ARG A 387 -9.74 -18.06 3.55
C ARG A 387 -9.16 -17.09 4.58
N ALA A 388 -7.98 -17.39 5.12
CA ALA A 388 -7.33 -16.54 6.10
C ALA A 388 -7.04 -15.15 5.53
N LEU A 389 -7.23 -14.10 6.34
CA LEU A 389 -6.97 -12.72 5.95
C LEU A 389 -5.84 -12.11 6.80
N PHE A 390 -4.79 -11.65 6.14
CA PHE A 390 -3.70 -10.87 6.74
C PHE A 390 -3.81 -9.42 6.28
N ARG A 391 -4.21 -8.51 7.17
CA ARG A 391 -4.48 -7.11 6.83
C ARG A 391 -3.51 -6.13 7.52
N ASN A 392 -2.96 -5.17 6.78
CA ASN A 392 -2.10 -4.10 7.33
C ASN A 392 -0.94 -4.64 8.18
N ASN A 393 -0.34 -5.76 7.78
CA ASN A 393 0.85 -6.29 8.43
C ASN A 393 2.10 -5.83 7.67
N VAL A 394 3.19 -5.52 8.37
CA VAL A 394 4.48 -5.19 7.70
C VAL A 394 5.02 -6.42 6.99
N VAL A 395 4.93 -7.59 7.64
CA VAL A 395 5.04 -8.90 7.00
C VAL A 395 3.82 -9.75 7.36
N GLY A 396 3.15 -10.36 6.39
CA GLY A 396 2.00 -11.24 6.67
C GLY A 396 2.44 -12.52 7.37
N ILE A 397 3.24 -13.33 6.67
CA ILE A 397 3.81 -14.59 7.18
C ILE A 397 5.32 -14.56 7.00
N SER A 398 6.07 -14.91 8.05
CA SER A 398 7.51 -15.10 8.02
C SER A 398 7.87 -16.54 8.37
N LEU A 399 8.35 -17.30 7.38
CA LEU A 399 8.91 -18.63 7.56
C LEU A 399 10.42 -18.52 7.78
N LYS A 400 10.89 -18.92 8.97
CA LYS A 400 12.31 -18.93 9.35
C LYS A 400 12.67 -20.36 9.72
N GLY A 401 13.81 -20.89 9.30
CA GLY A 401 14.23 -22.20 9.79
C GLY A 401 15.49 -22.71 9.14
N ASP A 402 16.35 -23.35 9.92
CA ASP A 402 17.60 -23.97 9.43
C ASP A 402 17.39 -25.42 8.94
N SER A 403 16.19 -25.97 9.16
CA SER A 403 15.80 -27.31 8.75
C SER A 403 14.59 -27.27 7.81
N LEU A 404 14.54 -28.20 6.84
CA LEU A 404 13.67 -28.17 5.66
C LEU A 404 12.19 -27.92 6.02
N VAL A 405 11.75 -26.66 5.97
CA VAL A 405 10.33 -26.27 6.10
C VAL A 405 9.64 -26.45 4.76
N SER A 406 8.72 -27.40 4.69
CA SER A 406 7.70 -27.45 3.63
C SER A 406 6.49 -26.65 4.09
N ALA A 407 6.14 -25.61 3.35
CA ALA A 407 4.96 -24.79 3.62
C ALA A 407 3.98 -24.87 2.46
N THR A 408 2.70 -25.03 2.78
CA THR A 408 1.60 -24.91 1.83
C THR A 408 0.69 -23.80 2.31
N ILE A 409 0.46 -22.78 1.48
CA ILE A 409 -0.37 -21.61 1.77
C ILE A 409 -1.39 -21.50 0.66
N GLN A 410 -2.67 -21.70 0.97
CA GLN A 410 -3.73 -21.77 -0.05
C GLN A 410 -4.97 -20.99 0.33
N ASN A 411 -5.52 -20.23 -0.61
CA ASN A 411 -6.74 -19.43 -0.42
C ASN A 411 -6.56 -18.36 0.68
N PHE A 412 -5.43 -17.65 0.71
CA PHE A 412 -5.19 -16.59 1.69
C PHE A 412 -5.29 -15.23 1.01
N ASP A 413 -5.86 -14.27 1.71
CA ASP A 413 -5.91 -12.87 1.28
C ASP A 413 -4.92 -12.05 2.11
N PHE A 414 -4.07 -11.30 1.43
CA PHE A 414 -3.12 -10.39 2.02
C PHE A 414 -3.40 -8.98 1.50
N ILE A 415 -3.73 -8.07 2.42
CA ILE A 415 -4.22 -6.73 2.06
C ILE A 415 -3.49 -5.66 2.85
N THR A 416 -2.87 -4.70 2.17
CA THR A 416 -2.48 -3.43 2.77
C THR A 416 -3.48 -2.36 2.34
N THR A 417 -4.05 -1.68 3.31
CA THR A 417 -4.97 -0.56 3.09
C THR A 417 -4.25 0.77 3.34
N ARG A 418 -4.90 1.88 3.03
CA ARG A 418 -4.43 3.23 3.42
C ARG A 418 -4.24 3.42 4.95
N ARG A 419 -4.74 2.48 5.76
CA ARG A 419 -4.66 2.48 7.22
C ARG A 419 -3.55 1.59 7.76
N LEU A 420 -2.47 1.36 7.02
CA LEU A 420 -1.24 0.97 7.70
C LEU A 420 -0.81 2.18 8.54
N ASN A 421 -1.31 2.23 9.79
CA ASN A 421 -1.39 3.45 10.61
C ASN A 421 -0.02 4.07 10.93
N HIS A 422 1.08 3.38 10.61
CA HIS A 422 2.44 3.77 10.98
C HIS A 422 3.31 4.13 9.78
N HIS A 423 2.73 4.44 8.61
CA HIS A 423 3.54 4.92 7.49
C HIS A 423 4.29 6.21 7.86
N GLU A 424 3.68 7.08 8.66
CA GLU A 424 4.32 8.31 9.18
C GLU A 424 5.50 8.01 10.11
N GLU A 425 5.54 6.83 10.72
CA GLU A 425 6.64 6.34 11.55
C GLU A 425 7.69 5.55 10.73
N GLY A 426 7.53 5.49 9.41
CA GLY A 426 8.45 4.82 8.49
C GLY A 426 8.21 3.32 8.31
N PHE A 427 7.07 2.79 8.77
CA PHE A 427 6.70 1.40 8.51
C PHE A 427 5.98 1.28 7.17
N THR A 428 6.61 0.55 6.25
CA THR A 428 6.05 0.23 4.94
C THR A 428 5.88 -1.28 4.81
N PRO A 429 4.93 -1.76 3.97
CA PRO A 429 4.84 -3.18 3.66
C PRO A 429 6.18 -3.69 3.14
N LYS A 430 6.71 -4.75 3.76
CA LYS A 430 7.98 -5.36 3.33
C LYS A 430 7.74 -6.56 2.42
N ALA A 431 6.93 -7.51 2.88
CA ALA A 431 6.53 -8.66 2.09
C ALA A 431 5.26 -9.29 2.68
N PHE A 432 4.30 -9.74 1.88
CA PHE A 432 3.17 -10.49 2.45
C PHE A 432 3.57 -11.88 2.93
N ILE A 433 4.40 -12.58 2.15
CA ILE A 433 5.06 -13.82 2.58
C ILE A 433 6.56 -13.63 2.47
N ARG A 434 7.28 -13.86 3.57
CA ARG A 434 8.75 -13.96 3.57
C ARG A 434 9.15 -15.36 3.99
N ALA A 435 10.01 -16.00 3.22
CA ALA A 435 10.55 -17.30 3.55
C ALA A 435 12.07 -17.28 3.41
N THR A 436 12.78 -17.69 4.46
CA THR A 436 14.24 -17.78 4.45
C THR A 436 14.67 -19.19 4.83
N ARG A 437 15.52 -19.79 3.99
CA ARG A 437 16.02 -21.17 4.12
C ARG A 437 14.91 -22.24 4.07
N ALA A 438 13.78 -21.94 3.43
CA ALA A 438 12.70 -22.90 3.24
C ALA A 438 13.07 -23.98 2.21
N SER A 439 12.63 -25.22 2.42
CA SER A 439 12.91 -26.30 1.48
C SER A 439 11.97 -26.30 0.29
N THR A 440 10.68 -26.19 0.58
CA THR A 440 9.63 -26.25 -0.42
C THR A 440 8.54 -25.30 0.04
N MET A 441 8.08 -24.43 -0.84
CA MET A 441 6.95 -23.57 -0.55
C MET A 441 5.96 -23.61 -1.70
N ASN A 442 4.73 -24.01 -1.40
CA ASN A 442 3.62 -24.09 -2.34
C ASN A 442 2.61 -23.01 -1.98
N VAL A 443 2.44 -22.02 -2.86
CA VAL A 443 1.46 -20.94 -2.68
C VAL A 443 0.43 -21.02 -3.79
N ALA A 444 -0.85 -21.20 -3.44
CA ALA A 444 -1.89 -21.34 -4.46
C ALA A 444 -3.17 -20.56 -4.15
N HIS A 445 -3.78 -19.96 -5.17
CA HIS A 445 -5.09 -19.30 -5.05
C HIS A 445 -5.13 -18.19 -3.99
N CYS A 446 -4.01 -17.48 -3.81
CA CYS A 446 -3.89 -16.39 -2.84
C CYS A 446 -4.00 -15.02 -3.53
N THR A 447 -4.42 -14.02 -2.77
CA THR A 447 -4.51 -12.62 -3.20
C THR A 447 -3.50 -11.76 -2.44
N PHE A 448 -2.77 -10.91 -3.15
CA PHE A 448 -1.76 -10.00 -2.60
C PHE A 448 -2.03 -8.60 -3.10
N THR A 449 -2.58 -7.72 -2.27
CA THR A 449 -3.16 -6.45 -2.72
C THR A 449 -2.75 -5.28 -1.85
N ASN A 450 -2.23 -4.23 -2.47
CA ASN A 450 -2.19 -2.90 -1.87
C ASN A 450 -3.35 -2.06 -2.43
N GLU A 451 -4.39 -1.82 -1.62
CA GLU A 451 -5.63 -1.16 -2.04
C GLU A 451 -5.38 0.22 -2.69
N PRO A 452 -6.22 0.65 -3.66
CA PRO A 452 -6.24 2.03 -4.15
C PRO A 452 -6.24 3.05 -2.99
N GLY A 453 -5.40 4.09 -3.09
CA GLY A 453 -5.25 5.09 -2.02
C GLY A 453 -4.15 4.78 -0.99
N THR A 454 -3.47 3.63 -1.07
CA THR A 454 -2.13 3.42 -0.47
C THR A 454 -1.03 4.29 -1.11
N LEU A 455 -1.39 5.29 -1.93
CA LEU A 455 -0.50 6.19 -2.69
C LEU A 455 0.41 7.06 -1.82
N GLN A 456 0.28 7.02 -0.49
CA GLN A 456 1.31 7.55 0.40
C GLN A 456 2.65 6.79 0.23
N PHE A 457 2.62 5.53 -0.19
CA PHE A 457 3.82 4.78 -0.52
C PHE A 457 4.23 5.09 -1.96
N SER A 458 5.51 5.45 -2.14
CA SER A 458 6.14 5.26 -3.45
C SER A 458 6.02 3.78 -3.83
N ILE A 459 5.99 3.46 -5.13
CA ILE A 459 5.95 2.06 -5.57
C ILE A 459 7.11 1.24 -4.98
N ASP A 460 8.24 1.88 -4.67
CA ASP A 460 9.42 1.29 -4.02
C ASP A 460 9.18 0.87 -2.56
N SER A 461 8.13 1.42 -1.94
CA SER A 461 7.72 1.13 -0.57
C SER A 461 6.54 0.16 -0.49
N CYS A 462 6.02 -0.32 -1.62
CA CYS A 462 4.86 -1.24 -1.65
C CYS A 462 5.20 -2.70 -1.30
N GLY A 463 6.48 -3.02 -1.06
CA GLY A 463 6.93 -4.34 -0.66
C GLY A 463 6.72 -5.44 -1.71
N ALA A 464 7.05 -6.66 -1.33
CA ALA A 464 6.86 -7.84 -2.17
C ALA A 464 5.54 -8.58 -1.86
N GLY A 465 4.97 -9.28 -2.84
CA GLY A 465 3.96 -10.30 -2.55
C GLY A 465 4.60 -11.48 -1.83
N ILE A 466 5.58 -12.08 -2.51
CA ILE A 466 6.38 -13.18 -1.99
C ILE A 466 7.86 -12.81 -2.04
N ASP A 467 8.57 -12.95 -0.94
CA ASP A 467 10.02 -12.77 -0.79
C ASP A 467 10.63 -14.10 -0.32
N PHE A 468 11.05 -14.92 -1.29
CA PHE A 468 11.49 -16.30 -1.07
C PHE A 468 13.00 -16.45 -1.22
N ASN A 469 13.63 -17.08 -0.24
CA ASN A 469 15.02 -17.52 -0.29
C ASN A 469 15.05 -18.95 0.26
N GLY A 470 15.26 -19.94 -0.61
CA GLY A 470 15.10 -21.35 -0.26
C GLY A 470 15.55 -22.31 -1.35
N GLU A 471 15.10 -23.56 -1.28
CA GLU A 471 15.44 -24.58 -2.27
C GLU A 471 14.44 -24.60 -3.44
N MET A 472 13.13 -24.82 -3.18
CA MET A 472 12.09 -24.96 -4.19
C MET A 472 10.84 -24.11 -3.88
N ILE A 473 10.24 -23.51 -4.90
CA ILE A 473 8.97 -22.77 -4.77
C ILE A 473 8.02 -23.07 -5.95
N GLU A 474 6.75 -23.35 -5.63
CA GLU A 474 5.63 -23.38 -6.59
C GLU A 474 4.64 -22.26 -6.24
N VAL A 475 4.32 -21.40 -7.20
CA VAL A 475 3.30 -20.35 -7.05
C VAL A 475 2.28 -20.45 -8.18
N ARG A 476 1.01 -20.64 -7.84
CA ARG A 476 -0.04 -20.82 -8.85
C ARG A 476 -1.38 -20.17 -8.57
N GLY A 477 -2.07 -19.73 -9.62
CA GLY A 477 -3.43 -19.23 -9.49
C GLY A 477 -3.57 -18.01 -8.57
N CYS A 478 -2.48 -17.27 -8.31
CA CYS A 478 -2.47 -16.14 -7.38
C CYS A 478 -2.68 -14.81 -8.10
N TYR A 479 -3.19 -13.81 -7.38
CA TYR A 479 -3.36 -12.45 -7.88
C TYR A 479 -2.47 -11.47 -7.10
N PHE A 480 -1.69 -10.68 -7.82
CA PHE A 480 -0.73 -9.71 -7.29
C PHE A 480 -1.09 -8.32 -7.81
N TYR A 481 -1.40 -7.39 -6.90
CA TYR A 481 -1.88 -6.05 -7.26
C TYR A 481 -1.13 -4.94 -6.51
N ARG A 482 -0.53 -4.02 -7.28
CA ARG A 482 0.14 -2.80 -6.80
C ARG A 482 1.30 -3.04 -5.83
N LEU A 483 2.23 -3.91 -6.22
CA LEU A 483 3.40 -4.28 -5.43
C LEU A 483 4.69 -3.69 -6.02
N PHE A 484 5.72 -3.57 -5.19
CA PHE A 484 7.06 -3.32 -5.72
C PHE A 484 7.53 -4.53 -6.54
N THR A 485 7.30 -5.73 -6.01
CA THR A 485 7.56 -6.97 -6.74
C THR A 485 6.47 -7.99 -6.40
N GLY A 486 5.87 -8.65 -7.39
CA GLY A 486 4.93 -9.74 -7.13
C GLY A 486 5.63 -10.89 -6.41
N ILE A 487 6.63 -11.48 -7.08
CA ILE A 487 7.45 -12.57 -6.53
C ILE A 487 8.92 -12.19 -6.66
N ARG A 488 9.63 -12.10 -5.53
CA ARG A 488 11.08 -12.02 -5.46
C ARG A 488 11.61 -13.36 -4.96
N THR A 489 12.51 -13.97 -5.71
CA THR A 489 12.99 -15.33 -5.41
C THR A 489 14.50 -15.48 -5.58
N PHE A 490 15.12 -16.08 -4.57
CA PHE A 490 16.48 -16.59 -4.54
C PHE A 490 16.38 -18.10 -4.22
N ALA A 491 15.73 -18.86 -5.10
CA ALA A 491 15.71 -20.30 -4.95
C ALA A 491 17.01 -20.89 -5.50
N ARG A 492 17.42 -22.05 -4.97
CA ARG A 492 18.62 -22.79 -5.43
C ARG A 492 18.28 -23.92 -6.39
N ARG A 493 17.03 -24.36 -6.42
CA ARG A 493 16.51 -25.44 -7.28
C ARG A 493 15.30 -24.94 -8.05
N ASP A 494 14.30 -25.80 -8.22
CA ASP A 494 13.18 -25.60 -9.13
C ASP A 494 12.26 -24.48 -8.65
N GLN A 495 11.92 -23.59 -9.57
CA GLN A 495 10.98 -22.49 -9.38
C GLN A 495 9.87 -22.63 -10.41
N VAL A 496 8.65 -22.91 -9.97
CA VAL A 496 7.49 -23.11 -10.86
C VAL A 496 6.47 -22.01 -10.57
N ILE A 497 6.31 -21.08 -11.51
CA ILE A 497 5.42 -19.92 -11.36
C ILE A 497 4.44 -19.92 -12.53
N HIS A 498 3.18 -20.27 -12.27
CA HIS A 498 2.22 -20.44 -13.37
C HIS A 498 0.76 -20.08 -13.06
N PHE A 499 -0.02 -19.69 -14.06
CA PHE A 499 -1.42 -19.27 -13.90
C PHE A 499 -1.62 -18.09 -12.92
N ASN A 500 -0.63 -17.22 -12.75
CA ASN A 500 -0.77 -16.06 -11.88
C ASN A 500 -1.14 -14.80 -12.69
N LYS A 501 -1.79 -13.84 -12.04
CA LYS A 501 -2.04 -12.51 -12.59
C LYS A 501 -1.29 -11.47 -11.78
N PHE A 502 -0.42 -10.72 -12.45
CA PHE A 502 0.32 -9.59 -11.91
C PHE A 502 -0.24 -8.33 -12.53
N GLU A 503 -0.72 -7.42 -11.71
CA GLU A 503 -1.32 -6.18 -12.17
C GLU A 503 -0.71 -5.03 -11.39
N ASN A 504 -0.38 -3.97 -12.12
CA ASN A 504 -0.05 -2.69 -11.53
C ASN A 504 1.18 -2.71 -10.60
N SER A 505 2.07 -3.68 -10.78
CA SER A 505 3.27 -3.87 -9.97
C SER A 505 4.52 -3.42 -10.72
N ARG A 506 5.54 -2.90 -10.02
CA ARG A 506 6.80 -2.48 -10.68
C ARG A 506 7.53 -3.67 -11.30
N CYS A 507 7.52 -4.81 -10.63
CA CYS A 507 8.04 -6.06 -11.18
C CYS A 507 7.05 -7.19 -10.91
N GLY A 508 6.69 -7.99 -11.92
CA GLY A 508 5.89 -9.20 -11.70
C GLY A 508 6.71 -10.26 -10.97
N VAL A 509 7.78 -10.76 -11.61
CA VAL A 509 8.68 -11.79 -11.08
C VAL A 509 10.13 -11.33 -11.16
N ASN A 510 10.85 -11.36 -10.05
CA ASN A 510 12.27 -11.05 -9.94
C ASN A 510 13.06 -12.26 -9.43
N ILE A 511 13.85 -12.89 -10.31
CA ILE A 511 14.72 -14.03 -10.00
C ILE A 511 16.14 -13.51 -9.80
N LEU A 512 16.71 -13.79 -8.63
CA LEU A 512 18.05 -13.33 -8.25
C LEU A 512 19.15 -14.39 -8.38
N SER A 513 18.80 -15.67 -8.50
CA SER A 513 19.79 -16.75 -8.62
C SER A 513 19.23 -18.03 -9.23
N GLY A 514 20.16 -18.87 -9.69
CA GLY A 514 19.98 -20.07 -10.52
C GLY A 514 19.20 -21.25 -9.93
N GLY A 515 19.29 -22.37 -10.64
CA GLY A 515 18.32 -23.49 -10.60
C GLY A 515 17.59 -23.61 -11.93
N TYR A 516 16.57 -24.47 -11.99
CA TYR A 516 15.62 -24.54 -13.10
C TYR A 516 14.42 -23.64 -12.80
N GLN A 517 14.09 -22.69 -13.68
CA GLN A 517 12.96 -21.79 -13.51
C GLN A 517 11.96 -22.02 -14.63
N SER A 518 10.72 -22.37 -14.30
CA SER A 518 9.60 -22.47 -15.23
C SER A 518 8.57 -21.39 -14.88
N ILE A 519 8.38 -20.42 -15.79
CA ILE A 519 7.41 -19.34 -15.66
C ILE A 519 6.46 -19.43 -16.84
N SER A 520 5.23 -19.89 -16.61
CA SER A 520 4.29 -20.15 -17.69
C SER A 520 2.86 -19.72 -17.44
N GLU A 521 2.13 -19.36 -18.51
CA GLU A 521 0.69 -19.10 -18.44
C GLU A 521 0.31 -18.01 -17.43
N ASN A 522 1.20 -17.04 -17.19
CA ASN A 522 0.93 -15.88 -16.35
C ASN A 522 0.45 -14.69 -17.18
N ILE A 523 -0.34 -13.82 -16.55
CA ILE A 523 -0.80 -12.55 -17.13
C ILE A 523 -0.11 -11.41 -16.39
N PHE A 524 0.60 -10.55 -17.12
CA PHE A 524 1.28 -9.37 -16.60
C PHE A 524 0.63 -8.12 -17.20
N VAL A 525 -0.11 -7.36 -16.40
CA VAL A 525 -0.66 -6.04 -16.76
C VAL A 525 0.25 -4.97 -16.17
N LEU A 526 1.12 -4.42 -17.01
CA LEU A 526 2.19 -3.50 -16.65
C LEU A 526 1.73 -2.05 -16.80
N GLN A 527 2.17 -1.21 -15.88
CA GLN A 527 1.88 0.22 -15.89
C GLN A 527 3.17 1.02 -15.92
N ARG A 528 3.07 2.28 -16.34
CA ARG A 528 4.17 3.22 -16.24
C ARG A 528 4.27 3.77 -14.81
N PHE A 529 5.47 3.72 -14.25
CA PHE A 529 5.86 4.54 -13.09
C PHE A 529 6.86 5.60 -13.56
N ASN A 530 6.65 6.86 -13.18
CA ASN A 530 7.30 8.02 -13.83
C ASN A 530 8.83 7.99 -13.84
N ASP A 531 9.46 7.38 -12.83
CA ASP A 531 10.90 7.47 -12.62
C ASP A 531 11.62 6.12 -12.56
N VAL A 532 10.89 5.01 -12.74
CA VAL A 532 11.47 3.67 -12.56
C VAL A 532 11.01 2.69 -13.63
N PRO A 533 11.92 1.85 -14.15
CA PRO A 533 11.54 0.79 -15.08
C PRO A 533 10.58 -0.22 -14.46
N THR A 534 9.64 -0.68 -15.30
CA THR A 534 8.64 -1.69 -14.96
C THR A 534 8.86 -2.95 -15.78
N PHE A 535 8.76 -4.10 -15.13
CA PHE A 535 9.07 -5.39 -15.74
C PHE A 535 7.97 -6.42 -15.47
N GLY A 536 7.65 -7.24 -16.47
CA GLY A 536 6.92 -8.49 -16.23
C GLY A 536 7.80 -9.48 -15.47
N ILE A 537 8.92 -9.86 -16.07
CA ILE A 537 9.90 -10.80 -15.51
C ILE A 537 11.30 -10.17 -15.60
N VAL A 538 12.06 -10.23 -14.51
CA VAL A 538 13.50 -9.95 -14.47
C VAL A 538 14.22 -11.18 -13.94
N ALA A 539 15.22 -11.67 -14.66
CA ALA A 539 16.04 -12.79 -14.23
C ALA A 539 17.53 -12.42 -14.24
N HIS A 540 18.13 -12.43 -13.06
CA HIS A 540 19.56 -12.19 -12.86
C HIS A 540 20.31 -13.53 -12.82
N GLU A 541 21.25 -13.69 -13.75
CA GLU A 541 22.09 -14.88 -13.89
C GLU A 541 21.28 -16.19 -13.86
N PRO A 542 20.20 -16.32 -14.67
CA PRO A 542 19.37 -17.51 -14.64
C PRO A 542 20.18 -18.75 -15.02
N GLY A 543 19.95 -19.84 -14.29
CA GLY A 543 20.56 -21.15 -14.56
C GLY A 543 19.97 -21.78 -15.82
N VAL A 544 18.70 -22.19 -15.75
CA VAL A 544 17.88 -22.62 -16.89
C VAL A 544 16.51 -21.99 -16.75
N LEU A 545 16.23 -20.95 -17.53
CA LEU A 545 14.91 -20.30 -17.55
C LEU A 545 14.05 -20.82 -18.70
N GLN A 546 12.84 -21.27 -18.40
CA GLN A 546 11.77 -21.57 -19.36
C GLN A 546 10.63 -20.58 -19.13
N ALA A 547 10.52 -19.58 -19.99
CA ALA A 547 9.44 -18.59 -19.93
C ALA A 547 8.52 -18.77 -21.15
N HIS A 548 7.32 -19.33 -20.97
CA HIS A 548 6.43 -19.62 -22.10
C HIS A 548 4.95 -19.42 -21.84
N LEU A 549 4.17 -19.14 -22.89
CA LEU A 549 2.71 -18.94 -22.78
C LEU A 549 2.32 -17.81 -21.82
N ASN A 550 3.21 -16.88 -21.51
CA ASN A 550 2.87 -15.71 -20.71
C ASN A 550 2.30 -14.61 -21.59
N ARG A 551 1.33 -13.86 -21.07
CA ARG A 551 0.78 -12.66 -21.69
C ARG A 551 1.27 -11.43 -20.95
N PHE A 552 1.94 -10.53 -21.66
CA PHE A 552 2.38 -9.23 -21.15
C PHE A 552 1.59 -8.14 -21.86
N GLU A 553 0.94 -7.29 -21.09
CA GLU A 553 0.08 -6.22 -21.56
C GLU A 553 0.49 -4.92 -20.87
N SER A 554 0.43 -3.80 -21.59
CA SER A 554 0.61 -2.47 -20.98
C SER A 554 -0.54 -1.55 -21.39
N GLU A 555 -1.04 -0.75 -20.46
CA GLU A 555 -2.13 0.20 -20.73
C GLU A 555 -1.63 1.44 -21.52
N TYR A 556 -0.36 1.79 -21.41
CA TYR A 556 0.13 3.13 -21.80
C TYR A 556 0.94 3.17 -23.10
N GLY A 557 1.25 2.02 -23.72
CA GLY A 557 1.99 1.91 -25.00
C GLY A 557 3.41 2.51 -25.06
N GLY A 558 3.82 3.26 -24.04
CA GLY A 558 5.08 4.01 -23.96
C GLY A 558 5.72 3.97 -22.57
N GLY A 559 6.99 4.38 -22.47
CA GLY A 559 7.75 4.47 -21.22
C GLY A 559 8.74 3.32 -21.00
N GLN A 560 9.30 3.24 -19.79
CA GLN A 560 10.34 2.27 -19.42
C GLN A 560 9.71 0.94 -18.99
N ILE A 561 8.97 0.30 -19.89
CA ILE A 561 8.25 -0.93 -19.61
C ILE A 561 8.81 -2.05 -20.49
N ALA A 562 9.19 -3.17 -19.87
CA ALA A 562 9.64 -4.37 -20.55
C ALA A 562 8.87 -5.61 -20.10
N GLY A 563 8.55 -6.52 -21.03
CA GLY A 563 7.93 -7.81 -20.70
C GLY A 563 8.91 -8.70 -19.92
N LEU A 564 10.02 -9.08 -20.55
CA LEU A 564 11.04 -9.97 -19.99
C LEU A 564 12.45 -9.35 -20.11
N CYS A 565 13.20 -9.36 -19.01
CA CYS A 565 14.57 -8.86 -18.92
C CYS A 565 15.50 -9.95 -18.38
N LEU A 566 16.53 -10.32 -19.15
CA LEU A 566 17.59 -11.25 -18.74
C LEU A 566 18.88 -10.48 -18.47
N VAL A 567 19.44 -10.63 -17.29
CA VAL A 567 20.67 -9.96 -16.87
C VAL A 567 21.77 -11.01 -16.72
N ASN A 568 22.85 -10.90 -17.50
CA ASN A 568 23.95 -11.87 -17.54
C ASN A 568 23.48 -13.35 -17.70
N PRO A 569 22.67 -13.71 -18.71
CA PRO A 569 22.29 -15.11 -18.90
C PRO A 569 23.53 -15.96 -19.20
N GLY A 570 24.00 -16.73 -18.20
CA GLY A 570 25.24 -17.51 -18.27
C GLY A 570 25.13 -18.79 -19.10
N THR A 571 23.91 -19.22 -19.45
CA THR A 571 23.68 -20.45 -20.23
C THR A 571 22.86 -20.18 -21.49
N PRO A 572 23.21 -20.81 -22.63
CA PRO A 572 22.40 -20.77 -23.84
C PRO A 572 21.09 -21.59 -23.74
N ASN A 573 20.84 -22.26 -22.60
CA ASN A 573 19.72 -23.18 -22.41
C ASN A 573 18.44 -22.51 -21.90
N SER A 574 18.44 -21.20 -21.70
CA SER A 574 17.21 -20.47 -21.36
C SER A 574 16.32 -20.37 -22.61
N THR A 575 15.10 -20.89 -22.54
CA THR A 575 14.14 -20.90 -23.67
C THR A 575 12.96 -20.00 -23.34
N CYS A 576 12.71 -19.01 -24.20
CA CYS A 576 11.62 -18.07 -24.02
C CYS A 576 10.74 -18.08 -25.28
N TYR A 577 9.57 -18.74 -25.23
CA TYR A 577 8.78 -19.06 -26.43
C TYR A 577 7.27 -18.96 -26.20
N HIS A 578 6.50 -18.71 -27.26
CA HIS A 578 5.04 -18.58 -27.22
C HIS A 578 4.52 -17.55 -26.20
N ASN A 579 5.29 -16.53 -25.86
CA ASN A 579 4.77 -15.41 -25.07
C ASN A 579 4.07 -14.40 -25.98
N GLU A 580 3.03 -13.77 -25.46
CA GLU A 580 2.24 -12.73 -26.10
C GLU A 580 2.58 -11.36 -25.49
N TYR A 581 2.95 -10.38 -26.32
CA TYR A 581 3.25 -9.02 -25.89
C TYR A 581 2.25 -8.06 -26.56
N ILE A 582 1.48 -7.30 -25.76
CA ILE A 582 0.41 -6.40 -26.21
C ILE A 582 0.74 -4.99 -25.71
N ASN A 583 0.86 -4.03 -26.63
CA ASN A 583 1.04 -2.61 -26.31
C ASN A 583 2.24 -2.33 -25.37
N LEU A 584 3.35 -3.02 -25.60
CA LEU A 584 4.59 -2.90 -24.82
C LEU A 584 5.69 -2.24 -25.64
N PRO A 585 6.39 -1.22 -25.08
CA PRO A 585 7.54 -0.61 -25.73
C PRO A 585 8.69 -1.61 -25.97
N VAL A 586 8.88 -2.53 -25.03
CA VAL A 586 9.93 -3.55 -25.08
C VAL A 586 9.33 -4.89 -24.70
N GLY A 587 9.37 -5.89 -25.59
CA GLY A 587 8.97 -7.24 -25.21
C GLY A 587 10.08 -7.96 -24.44
N ASN A 588 11.25 -8.15 -25.06
CA ASN A 588 12.39 -8.86 -24.48
C ASN A 588 13.65 -8.00 -24.50
N ILE A 589 14.43 -8.02 -23.42
CA ILE A 589 15.74 -7.36 -23.36
C ILE A 589 16.78 -8.27 -22.69
N ILE A 590 18.01 -8.28 -23.23
CA ILE A 590 19.17 -8.93 -22.61
C ILE A 590 20.18 -7.85 -22.27
N LEU A 591 20.67 -7.86 -21.04
CA LEU A 591 21.57 -6.85 -20.51
C LEU A 591 22.79 -7.51 -19.87
N ASN A 592 23.95 -6.88 -20.02
CA ASN A 592 25.09 -7.13 -19.15
C ASN A 592 24.95 -6.24 -17.90
N GLN A 593 25.39 -6.73 -16.74
CA GLN A 593 25.14 -6.19 -15.39
C GLN A 593 25.27 -4.68 -15.19
N ALA A 594 26.06 -3.99 -16.02
CA ALA A 594 26.57 -2.66 -15.72
C ALA A 594 25.57 -1.50 -15.87
N ASP A 595 24.42 -1.61 -16.56
CA ASP A 595 23.62 -0.40 -16.87
C ASP A 595 22.13 -0.63 -17.23
N ILE A 596 21.39 -1.45 -16.46
CA ILE A 596 19.98 -1.77 -16.76
C ILE A 596 19.09 -0.53 -16.89
N GLU A 597 19.20 0.40 -15.93
CA GLU A 597 18.40 1.61 -15.92
C GLU A 597 18.84 2.56 -17.05
N LYS A 598 20.15 2.67 -17.32
CA LYS A 598 20.64 3.58 -18.38
C LYS A 598 20.24 3.14 -19.78
N GLU A 599 20.24 1.84 -20.08
CA GLU A 599 19.86 1.34 -21.42
C GLU A 599 18.36 1.47 -21.70
N LEU A 600 17.49 1.22 -20.70
CA LEU A 600 16.05 1.48 -20.82
C LEU A 600 15.72 2.98 -20.91
N PHE A 601 16.46 3.83 -20.17
CA PHE A 601 16.35 5.28 -20.29
C PHE A 601 16.69 5.75 -21.72
N LYS A 602 17.77 5.24 -22.32
CA LYS A 602 18.15 5.56 -23.71
C LYS A 602 17.05 5.20 -24.72
N TRP A 603 16.40 4.05 -24.57
CA TRP A 603 15.31 3.61 -25.45
C TRP A 603 14.03 4.43 -25.27
N SER A 604 13.66 4.77 -24.03
CA SER A 604 12.46 5.57 -23.75
C SER A 604 12.57 7.05 -24.18
N ALA A 605 13.80 7.57 -24.34
CA ALA A 605 14.06 8.98 -24.60
C ALA A 605 14.24 9.34 -26.09
N GLN A 606 14.18 8.38 -27.01
CA GLN A 606 14.30 8.62 -28.45
C GLN A 606 13.04 8.17 -29.20
N PRO A 607 12.10 9.09 -29.48
CA PRO A 607 10.99 8.81 -30.41
C PRO A 607 11.57 8.47 -31.78
N GLY A 608 11.30 7.28 -32.31
CA GLY A 608 11.66 6.90 -33.68
C GLY A 608 12.90 6.01 -33.87
N ARG A 609 13.43 5.33 -32.83
CA ARG A 609 14.30 4.18 -33.09
C ARG A 609 13.47 2.99 -33.57
N GLU A 610 13.86 2.43 -34.72
CA GLU A 610 13.29 1.20 -35.25
C GLU A 610 13.59 0.00 -34.33
N PHE A 611 12.70 -0.98 -34.34
CA PHE A 611 12.82 -2.29 -33.67
C PHE A 611 14.10 -3.10 -34.01
N SER A 612 14.93 -2.61 -34.93
CA SER A 612 16.13 -3.27 -35.46
C SER A 612 17.30 -3.37 -34.47
N ASP A 613 17.27 -2.62 -33.35
CA ASP A 613 18.30 -2.69 -32.29
C ASP A 613 18.05 -3.82 -31.26
N LEU A 614 16.95 -4.57 -31.38
CA LEU A 614 16.66 -5.71 -30.52
C LEU A 614 17.54 -6.91 -30.91
N ARG A 615 18.70 -7.07 -30.26
CA ARG A 615 19.55 -8.28 -30.42
C ARG A 615 18.86 -9.49 -29.80
N LEU A 616 18.01 -10.14 -30.58
CA LEU A 616 17.36 -11.40 -30.20
C LEU A 616 18.38 -12.54 -30.33
N GLY A 617 18.91 -12.99 -29.20
CA GLY A 617 19.63 -14.27 -29.16
C GLY A 617 18.72 -15.42 -29.60
N THR A 618 19.32 -16.55 -29.98
CA THR A 618 18.62 -17.77 -30.46
C THR A 618 17.61 -18.33 -29.46
N GLN A 619 17.65 -17.88 -28.20
CA GLN A 619 16.74 -18.21 -27.10
C GLN A 619 15.29 -17.70 -27.22
N PHE A 620 14.97 -16.72 -28.09
CA PHE A 620 13.64 -16.06 -28.13
C PHE A 620 12.71 -16.50 -29.27
N ARG A 621 12.71 -17.79 -29.64
CA ARG A 621 11.94 -18.31 -30.79
C ARG A 621 10.42 -18.29 -30.52
N ARG A 622 9.62 -18.01 -31.57
CA ARG A 622 8.14 -18.15 -31.59
C ARG A 622 7.38 -17.28 -30.57
N ASN A 623 7.85 -16.06 -30.28
CA ASN A 623 7.08 -15.07 -29.51
C ASN A 623 6.19 -14.24 -30.45
N VAL A 624 5.02 -13.82 -29.97
CA VAL A 624 4.04 -13.02 -30.73
C VAL A 624 3.97 -11.60 -30.16
N TYR A 625 4.07 -10.59 -31.02
CA TYR A 625 4.03 -9.19 -30.65
C TYR A 625 2.85 -8.50 -31.35
N TRP A 626 2.02 -7.80 -30.57
CA TRP A 626 0.89 -7.01 -31.03
C TRP A 626 1.14 -5.54 -30.68
N ASN A 627 1.34 -4.68 -31.68
CA ASN A 627 1.44 -3.23 -31.49
C ASN A 627 0.10 -2.54 -31.82
N THR A 628 -0.15 -1.37 -31.22
CA THR A 628 -1.40 -0.58 -31.36
C THR A 628 -1.66 -0.07 -32.78
N ASP A 629 -0.67 -0.12 -33.67
CA ASP A 629 -0.79 0.33 -35.06
C ASP A 629 -1.29 -0.76 -36.03
N GLY A 630 -1.69 -1.93 -35.53
CA GLY A 630 -2.29 -3.00 -36.34
C GLY A 630 -1.28 -3.86 -37.14
N GLU A 631 0.02 -3.59 -37.03
CA GLU A 631 1.05 -4.45 -37.62
C GLU A 631 1.32 -5.67 -36.73
N ILE A 632 0.98 -6.86 -37.23
CA ILE A 632 1.40 -8.13 -36.63
C ILE A 632 2.84 -8.39 -37.05
N LEU A 633 3.81 -8.13 -36.17
CA LEU A 633 5.18 -8.57 -36.39
C LEU A 633 5.33 -10.05 -35.96
N MET A 634 4.90 -10.97 -36.82
CA MET A 634 5.20 -12.40 -36.65
C MET A 634 6.69 -12.65 -36.94
N MET A 635 7.51 -12.86 -35.91
CA MET A 635 8.83 -13.46 -36.12
C MET A 635 8.68 -14.97 -36.36
N ARG A 636 8.75 -15.37 -37.64
CA ARG A 636 8.37 -16.71 -38.16
C ARG A 636 9.37 -17.85 -37.87
N ASN A 637 8.78 -19.01 -37.60
CA ASN A 637 9.09 -20.42 -37.95
C ASN A 637 10.51 -20.81 -38.46
N PRO A 638 11.21 -21.82 -37.89
CA PRO A 638 12.58 -22.20 -38.30
C PRO A 638 12.66 -23.07 -39.58
N GLY A 639 11.74 -22.90 -40.54
CA GLY A 639 11.81 -23.62 -41.83
C GLY A 639 12.58 -22.89 -42.93
N PHE A 640 12.75 -21.57 -42.80
CA PHE A 640 13.39 -20.70 -43.79
C PHE A 640 14.03 -19.53 -43.04
N GLY A 641 15.36 -19.51 -42.91
CA GLY A 641 16.06 -18.45 -42.19
C GLY A 641 16.20 -17.16 -43.00
N VAL A 642 15.93 -16.02 -42.38
CA VAL A 642 16.39 -14.70 -42.81
C VAL A 642 17.38 -14.20 -41.75
N VAL A 643 18.64 -13.97 -42.12
CA VAL A 643 19.66 -13.38 -41.24
C VAL A 643 19.86 -11.92 -41.66
N LYS A 644 19.73 -10.99 -40.72
CA LYS A 644 19.98 -9.56 -40.94
C LYS A 644 21.40 -9.25 -40.45
N GLY A 645 22.30 -8.89 -41.37
CA GLY A 645 23.70 -8.55 -41.06
C GLY A 645 24.17 -7.40 -41.94
N GLN A 646 24.96 -6.48 -41.39
CA GLN A 646 25.52 -5.35 -42.14
C GLN A 646 26.82 -5.79 -42.82
N SER A 647 26.73 -6.05 -44.13
CA SER A 647 27.82 -6.39 -45.06
C SER A 647 28.32 -7.85 -45.06
N PRO A 648 28.82 -8.36 -46.22
CA PRO A 648 29.37 -9.70 -46.36
C PRO A 648 30.63 -10.02 -45.53
N GLU A 649 31.29 -9.03 -44.91
CA GLU A 649 32.54 -9.24 -44.16
C GLU A 649 32.32 -9.81 -42.74
N ASP A 650 31.11 -9.67 -42.18
CA ASP A 650 30.76 -10.20 -40.84
C ASP A 650 30.54 -11.73 -40.81
N ILE A 651 30.51 -12.39 -41.98
CA ILE A 651 30.26 -13.84 -42.11
C ILE A 651 31.34 -14.67 -41.41
N ASN A 652 32.57 -14.17 -41.30
CA ASN A 652 33.67 -14.91 -40.65
C ASN A 652 33.64 -14.90 -39.11
N THR A 653 32.67 -14.24 -38.46
CA THR A 653 32.55 -14.23 -37.00
C THR A 653 31.26 -14.88 -36.48
N SER A 654 30.38 -15.34 -37.36
CA SER A 654 29.17 -16.07 -36.96
C SER A 654 29.48 -17.56 -36.74
N PHE A 655 29.08 -18.09 -35.58
CA PHE A 655 29.37 -19.45 -35.08
C PHE A 655 28.72 -20.61 -35.86
N ILE A 656 28.27 -20.42 -37.10
CA ILE A 656 27.59 -21.45 -37.88
C ILE A 656 28.21 -21.50 -39.28
N ASN A 657 28.98 -22.56 -39.55
CA ASN A 657 29.47 -22.85 -40.89
C ASN A 657 28.27 -23.22 -41.78
N PRO A 658 28.03 -22.52 -42.91
CA PRO A 658 26.89 -22.80 -43.79
C PRO A 658 26.83 -24.24 -44.33
N ALA A 659 27.95 -24.97 -44.27
CA ALA A 659 28.05 -26.37 -44.67
C ALA A 659 27.32 -27.37 -43.74
N ASP A 660 26.96 -26.97 -42.51
CA ASP A 660 26.36 -27.86 -41.50
C ASP A 660 24.82 -27.79 -41.43
N LEU A 661 24.16 -27.06 -42.33
CA LEU A 661 22.71 -26.90 -42.35
C LEU A 661 22.05 -27.78 -43.42
N PRO A 662 21.04 -28.61 -43.08
CA PRO A 662 20.39 -29.49 -44.04
C PRO A 662 19.49 -28.70 -45.01
N PHE A 663 19.56 -29.10 -46.28
CA PHE A 663 18.85 -28.63 -47.48
C PHE A 663 17.49 -27.91 -47.28
N GLY A 664 17.47 -26.62 -47.64
CA GLY A 664 16.29 -25.78 -47.86
C GLY A 664 16.71 -24.35 -48.17
N GLY A 665 16.20 -23.73 -49.24
CA GLY A 665 16.62 -22.39 -49.69
C GLY A 665 16.42 -21.32 -48.60
N TYR A 666 17.24 -20.28 -48.60
CA TYR A 666 17.14 -19.17 -47.65
C TYR A 666 16.64 -17.91 -48.37
N LEU A 667 15.88 -17.07 -47.67
CA LEU A 667 15.50 -15.74 -48.11
C LEU A 667 16.37 -14.76 -47.32
N TRP A 668 17.17 -13.95 -48.00
CA TRP A 668 18.05 -12.94 -47.38
C TRP A 668 17.55 -11.55 -47.78
N LEU A 669 17.53 -10.63 -46.81
CA LEU A 669 17.15 -9.23 -47.05
C LEU A 669 18.42 -8.40 -46.92
N ASP A 670 18.87 -7.87 -48.06
CA ASP A 670 20.06 -7.02 -48.14
C ASP A 670 19.63 -5.55 -48.05
N ASP A 671 19.83 -4.94 -46.87
CA ASP A 671 19.49 -3.54 -46.63
C ASP A 671 20.29 -2.57 -47.50
N ALA A 672 21.48 -2.96 -48.00
CA ALA A 672 22.27 -2.09 -48.88
C ALA A 672 21.76 -2.09 -50.33
N ALA A 673 21.07 -3.15 -50.75
CA ALA A 673 20.55 -3.31 -52.11
C ALA A 673 19.03 -3.07 -52.22
N GLY A 674 18.30 -3.01 -51.10
CA GLY A 674 16.84 -2.86 -51.09
C GLY A 674 16.11 -4.06 -51.71
N LEU A 675 16.72 -5.24 -51.74
CA LEU A 675 16.20 -6.43 -52.41
C LEU A 675 16.14 -7.65 -51.49
N THR A 676 15.09 -8.45 -51.70
CA THR A 676 14.90 -9.77 -51.11
C THR A 676 15.52 -10.82 -52.03
N ALA A 677 16.66 -11.38 -51.66
CA ALA A 677 17.32 -12.42 -52.45
C ALA A 677 16.93 -13.82 -51.92
N PHE A 678 16.29 -14.64 -52.77
CA PHE A 678 16.13 -16.07 -52.50
C PHE A 678 17.37 -16.79 -53.02
N TRP A 679 17.98 -17.69 -52.22
CA TRP A 679 19.05 -18.57 -52.70
C TRP A 679 18.45 -19.94 -53.03
N PRO A 680 18.12 -20.23 -54.30
CA PRO A 680 17.61 -21.53 -54.68
C PRO A 680 18.80 -22.48 -54.78
N GLY A 681 18.77 -23.57 -54.01
CA GLY A 681 19.56 -24.75 -54.37
C GLY A 681 19.14 -25.21 -55.78
N LYS A 682 20.06 -25.15 -56.74
CA LYS A 682 20.01 -25.67 -58.12
C LYS A 682 18.60 -25.87 -58.72
N VAL A 683 17.96 -24.80 -59.21
CA VAL A 683 16.90 -24.89 -60.24
C VAL A 683 17.13 -23.76 -61.27
N PRO A 684 16.97 -24.00 -62.59
CA PRO A 684 17.23 -23.00 -63.63
C PRO A 684 16.21 -21.83 -63.59
N PRO A 685 16.61 -20.62 -64.03
CA PRO A 685 15.91 -19.36 -63.71
C PRO A 685 14.54 -19.12 -64.38
N ASP A 686 14.07 -19.99 -65.27
CA ASP A 686 13.07 -19.59 -66.27
C ASP A 686 11.60 -19.95 -65.93
N THR A 687 11.26 -20.25 -64.68
CA THR A 687 9.91 -20.78 -64.35
C THR A 687 9.13 -20.12 -63.21
N ILE A 688 9.59 -18.99 -62.66
CA ILE A 688 8.88 -18.35 -61.53
C ILE A 688 8.63 -16.88 -61.84
N ASP A 689 7.61 -16.54 -62.66
CA ASP A 689 7.31 -15.11 -62.91
C ASP A 689 5.87 -14.76 -63.35
N ALA A 690 4.85 -15.46 -62.84
CA ALA A 690 3.45 -15.01 -63.02
C ALA A 690 2.53 -15.24 -61.81
N TRP A 691 3.03 -15.85 -60.73
CA TRP A 691 2.21 -16.26 -59.58
C TRP A 691 2.26 -15.30 -58.38
N HIS A 692 3.13 -14.29 -58.40
CA HIS A 692 3.31 -13.37 -57.28
C HIS A 692 2.10 -12.47 -57.00
N GLY A 693 1.42 -11.94 -58.02
CA GLY A 693 0.26 -11.05 -57.81
C GLY A 693 -1.02 -11.75 -57.31
N ILE A 694 -1.19 -13.03 -57.63
CA ILE A 694 -2.39 -13.80 -57.23
C ILE A 694 -2.25 -14.30 -55.78
N PHE A 695 -1.02 -14.57 -55.32
CA PHE A 695 -0.75 -15.05 -53.96
C PHE A 695 -0.87 -13.97 -52.88
N GLU A 696 -0.66 -12.69 -53.22
CA GLU A 696 -0.90 -11.58 -52.29
C GLU A 696 -2.39 -11.34 -52.01
N PHE A 697 -3.26 -11.55 -53.01
CA PHE A 697 -4.71 -11.35 -52.85
C PHE A 697 -5.38 -12.47 -52.04
N MET A 698 -4.92 -13.72 -52.19
CA MET A 698 -5.46 -14.87 -51.44
C MET A 698 -5.22 -14.81 -49.92
N ASN A 699 -4.31 -13.94 -49.44
CA ASN A 699 -3.92 -13.86 -48.04
C ASN A 699 -4.52 -12.65 -47.28
N ARG A 700 -5.40 -11.84 -47.90
CA ARG A 700 -5.93 -10.61 -47.27
C ARG A 700 -7.37 -10.67 -46.76
N ASP A 701 -8.23 -11.61 -47.17
CA ASP A 701 -9.60 -11.72 -46.63
C ASP A 701 -10.23 -13.12 -46.84
N GLU A 702 -10.61 -13.80 -45.76
CA GLU A 702 -11.16 -15.17 -45.78
C GLU A 702 -12.60 -15.24 -46.32
N SER A 703 -13.34 -14.11 -46.31
CA SER A 703 -14.76 -14.07 -46.71
C SER A 703 -14.98 -13.97 -48.24
N GLN A 704 -13.99 -13.44 -48.98
CA GLN A 704 -14.06 -13.27 -50.44
C GLN A 704 -13.44 -14.43 -51.23
N SER A 705 -12.58 -15.23 -50.61
CA SER A 705 -11.95 -16.40 -51.22
C SER A 705 -12.96 -17.47 -51.68
N ARG A 706 -14.12 -17.58 -51.00
CA ARG A 706 -15.19 -18.56 -51.35
C ARG A 706 -15.94 -18.27 -52.64
N ARG A 707 -15.89 -17.04 -53.18
CA ARG A 707 -16.46 -16.74 -54.51
C ARG A 707 -15.48 -17.01 -55.65
N PHE A 708 -14.19 -17.13 -55.35
CA PHE A 708 -13.16 -17.42 -56.34
C PHE A 708 -13.08 -18.90 -56.74
N SER A 709 -13.60 -19.81 -55.91
CA SER A 709 -13.67 -21.25 -56.24
C SER A 709 -14.65 -21.58 -57.38
N GLU A 710 -15.44 -20.61 -57.85
CA GLU A 710 -16.37 -20.78 -58.97
C GLU A 710 -15.74 -20.49 -60.35
N PHE A 711 -14.50 -19.98 -60.40
CA PHE A 711 -13.79 -19.73 -61.66
C PHE A 711 -12.74 -20.79 -61.92
N SER A 712 -12.83 -21.48 -63.07
CA SER A 712 -11.79 -22.43 -63.45
C SER A 712 -10.48 -21.69 -63.78
N ILE A 713 -9.35 -22.28 -63.42
CA ILE A 713 -8.00 -21.80 -63.76
C ILE A 713 -7.85 -21.51 -65.26
N ASP A 714 -8.58 -22.26 -66.11
CA ASP A 714 -8.55 -22.10 -67.56
C ASP A 714 -9.24 -20.82 -68.04
N THR A 715 -10.22 -20.32 -67.28
CA THR A 715 -10.89 -19.04 -67.57
C THR A 715 -9.95 -17.87 -67.33
N VAL A 716 -9.19 -17.91 -66.21
CA VAL A 716 -8.18 -16.89 -65.88
C VAL A 716 -7.01 -16.93 -66.87
N LYS A 717 -6.56 -18.14 -67.25
CA LYS A 717 -5.53 -18.31 -68.28
C LYS A 717 -5.97 -17.80 -69.65
N GLY A 718 -7.22 -18.04 -70.04
CA GLY A 718 -7.78 -17.56 -71.31
C GLY A 718 -7.83 -16.03 -71.38
N ALA A 719 -8.23 -15.37 -70.30
CA ALA A 719 -8.26 -13.90 -70.23
C ALA A 719 -6.84 -13.29 -70.27
N LEU A 720 -5.89 -13.85 -69.52
CA LEU A 720 -4.50 -13.36 -69.49
C LEU A 720 -3.78 -13.61 -70.83
N ALA A 721 -4.03 -14.74 -71.50
CA ALA A 721 -3.45 -15.02 -72.81
C ALA A 721 -3.97 -14.05 -73.89
N LYS A 722 -5.24 -13.65 -73.84
CA LYS A 722 -5.81 -12.64 -74.74
C LYS A 722 -5.22 -11.24 -74.49
N LEU A 723 -5.04 -10.83 -73.22
CA LEU A 723 -4.39 -9.56 -72.87
C LEU A 723 -2.91 -9.51 -73.30
N ASP A 724 -2.21 -10.63 -73.20
CA ASP A 724 -0.82 -10.78 -73.68
C ASP A 724 -0.74 -10.73 -75.22
N GLN A 725 -1.76 -11.26 -75.92
CA GLN A 725 -1.86 -11.19 -77.37
C GLN A 725 -2.17 -9.77 -77.86
N MET A 726 -3.03 -9.03 -77.16
CA MET A 726 -3.34 -7.61 -77.43
C MET A 726 -2.11 -6.70 -77.23
N GLY A 727 -1.29 -6.95 -76.22
CA GLY A 727 -0.06 -6.18 -75.98
C GLY A 727 1.01 -6.35 -77.05
N LYS A 728 0.93 -7.41 -77.87
CA LYS A 728 1.90 -7.69 -78.93
C LYS A 728 1.56 -7.02 -80.26
N ASN A 729 0.35 -6.47 -80.44
CA ASN A 729 -0.07 -5.89 -81.72
C ASN A 729 -1.05 -4.70 -81.54
N PRO A 730 -0.55 -3.45 -81.37
CA PRO A 730 -1.36 -2.28 -81.01
C PRO A 730 -2.48 -1.92 -82.01
N GLY A 731 -2.36 -2.34 -83.28
CA GLY A 731 -3.35 -2.08 -84.32
C GLY A 731 -4.69 -2.80 -84.11
N ASP A 732 -4.71 -3.89 -83.34
CA ASP A 732 -5.92 -4.65 -83.02
C ASP A 732 -6.74 -4.01 -81.89
N PHE A 733 -6.23 -2.95 -81.26
CA PHE A 733 -6.93 -2.25 -80.18
C PHE A 733 -8.14 -1.44 -80.66
N PHE A 734 -8.11 -0.98 -81.92
CA PHE A 734 -9.18 -0.18 -82.54
C PHE A 734 -10.12 -0.99 -83.43
N SER A 735 -9.88 -2.29 -83.64
CA SER A 735 -10.71 -3.16 -84.48
C SER A 735 -11.91 -3.74 -83.71
N GLY A 736 -12.75 -2.87 -83.13
CA GLY A 736 -14.16 -3.16 -82.76
C GLY A 736 -14.49 -4.22 -81.69
N ASN A 737 -13.60 -5.16 -81.35
CA ASN A 737 -13.93 -6.32 -80.50
C ASN A 737 -13.37 -6.24 -79.05
N LEU A 738 -12.62 -5.19 -78.71
CA LEU A 738 -12.06 -4.97 -77.37
C LEU A 738 -13.15 -4.96 -76.28
N PHE A 739 -14.36 -4.51 -76.60
CA PHE A 739 -15.46 -4.42 -75.65
C PHE A 739 -16.04 -5.80 -75.27
N GLU A 740 -16.16 -6.74 -76.23
CA GLU A 740 -16.60 -8.12 -75.95
C GLU A 740 -15.54 -8.89 -75.15
N ASP A 741 -14.26 -8.62 -75.39
CA ASP A 741 -13.16 -9.26 -74.65
C ASP A 741 -13.04 -8.72 -73.21
N LEU A 742 -13.23 -7.41 -72.97
CA LEU A 742 -13.27 -6.85 -71.61
C LEU A 742 -14.54 -7.20 -70.84
N GLU A 743 -15.66 -7.49 -71.53
CA GLU A 743 -16.88 -8.03 -70.92
C GLU A 743 -16.64 -9.37 -70.22
N THR A 744 -15.68 -10.18 -70.68
CA THR A 744 -15.33 -11.44 -69.99
C THR A 744 -14.75 -11.24 -68.59
N LEU A 745 -14.21 -10.04 -68.29
CA LEU A 745 -13.73 -9.68 -66.96
C LEU A 745 -14.85 -9.22 -66.01
N ARG A 746 -16.07 -8.98 -66.51
CA ARG A 746 -17.20 -8.44 -65.73
C ARG A 746 -17.63 -9.36 -64.58
N GLY A 747 -17.34 -10.65 -64.67
CA GLY A 747 -17.57 -11.63 -63.60
C GLY A 747 -16.57 -11.56 -62.42
N PHE A 748 -15.45 -10.85 -62.56
CA PHE A 748 -14.43 -10.77 -61.51
C PHE A 748 -14.76 -9.68 -60.47
N PRO A 749 -14.46 -9.90 -59.16
CA PRO A 749 -14.55 -8.85 -58.15
C PRO A 749 -13.72 -7.62 -58.54
N LEU A 750 -14.21 -6.42 -58.19
CA LEU A 750 -13.62 -5.14 -58.62
C LEU A 750 -12.12 -5.04 -58.31
N ALA A 751 -11.71 -5.44 -57.10
CA ALA A 751 -10.31 -5.43 -56.70
C ALA A 751 -9.42 -6.34 -57.56
N ALA A 752 -9.90 -7.53 -57.94
CA ALA A 752 -9.16 -8.46 -58.80
C ALA A 752 -9.01 -7.92 -60.23
N ARG A 753 -10.05 -7.25 -60.77
CA ARG A 753 -9.95 -6.55 -62.06
C ARG A 753 -8.91 -5.45 -62.01
N SER A 754 -8.95 -4.61 -60.98
CA SER A 754 -7.98 -3.53 -60.79
C SER A 754 -6.56 -4.07 -60.64
N SER A 755 -6.35 -5.16 -59.91
CA SER A 755 -5.03 -5.79 -59.76
C SER A 755 -4.50 -6.44 -61.04
N VAL A 756 -5.35 -7.05 -61.87
CA VAL A 756 -4.93 -7.60 -63.18
C VAL A 756 -4.55 -6.47 -64.14
N ILE A 757 -5.33 -5.39 -64.16
CA ILE A 757 -5.05 -4.20 -64.99
C ILE A 757 -3.79 -3.48 -64.49
N MET A 758 -3.63 -3.30 -63.18
CA MET A 758 -2.44 -2.65 -62.59
C MET A 758 -1.19 -3.53 -62.73
N GLY A 759 -1.30 -4.85 -62.58
CA GLY A 759 -0.19 -5.77 -62.83
C GLY A 759 0.25 -5.79 -64.30
N TYR A 760 -0.69 -5.58 -65.23
CA TYR A 760 -0.37 -5.36 -66.64
C TYR A 760 0.34 -4.00 -66.85
N LEU A 761 -0.17 -2.92 -66.24
CA LEU A 761 0.44 -1.57 -66.33
C LEU A 761 1.84 -1.50 -65.69
N ASP A 762 2.07 -2.22 -64.60
CA ASP A 762 3.35 -2.31 -63.90
C ASP A 762 4.37 -3.13 -64.71
N ARG A 763 3.92 -4.20 -65.38
CA ARG A 763 4.75 -5.01 -66.27
C ARG A 763 5.28 -4.24 -67.48
N PHE A 764 4.56 -3.22 -67.95
CA PHE A 764 4.92 -2.41 -69.11
C PHE A 764 5.26 -0.97 -68.70
N HIS A 765 6.18 -0.83 -67.73
CA HIS A 765 6.70 0.45 -67.22
C HIS A 765 6.92 1.51 -68.31
N HIS A 766 6.27 2.67 -68.14
CA HIS A 766 6.53 3.97 -68.77
C HIS A 766 6.82 3.95 -70.28
N LYS A 767 5.79 3.71 -71.07
CA LYS A 767 5.43 4.46 -72.28
C LYS A 767 4.27 3.72 -72.90
N GLU A 768 3.12 4.38 -72.97
CA GLU A 768 2.21 4.35 -74.13
C GLU A 768 0.96 5.17 -73.80
N VAL A 769 1.04 6.46 -74.10
CA VAL A 769 -0.06 7.44 -73.99
C VAL A 769 -1.32 6.97 -74.76
N TRP A 770 -1.15 6.12 -75.78
CA TRP A 770 -2.25 5.63 -76.60
C TRP A 770 -3.21 4.68 -75.86
N PHE A 771 -2.78 3.93 -74.85
CA PHE A 771 -3.66 3.00 -74.12
C PHE A 771 -4.68 3.75 -73.25
N ILE A 772 -4.22 4.79 -72.55
CA ILE A 772 -5.07 5.69 -71.76
C ILE A 772 -5.98 6.52 -72.70
N GLN A 773 -5.46 6.95 -73.85
CA GLN A 773 -6.21 7.72 -74.84
C GLN A 773 -7.32 6.88 -75.51
N GLY A 774 -7.03 5.61 -75.84
CA GLY A 774 -8.02 4.67 -76.38
C GLY A 774 -9.13 4.31 -75.39
N LEU A 775 -8.80 4.11 -74.11
CA LEU A 775 -9.82 3.92 -73.06
C LEU A 775 -10.71 5.16 -72.86
N THR A 776 -10.15 6.35 -73.06
CA THR A 776 -10.88 7.64 -72.94
C THR A 776 -11.78 7.89 -74.16
N GLU A 777 -11.37 7.51 -75.37
CA GLU A 777 -12.17 7.66 -76.60
C GLU A 777 -13.34 6.66 -76.69
N ILE A 778 -13.15 5.42 -76.21
CA ILE A 778 -14.22 4.42 -76.10
C ILE A 778 -15.28 4.85 -75.08
N ALA A 779 -14.87 5.51 -73.98
CA ALA A 779 -15.75 6.07 -72.97
C ALA A 779 -16.63 7.21 -73.51
N ALA A 780 -16.08 8.02 -74.43
CA ALA A 780 -16.76 9.20 -74.98
C ALA A 780 -17.81 8.86 -76.05
N THR A 781 -17.78 7.67 -76.65
CA THR A 781 -18.62 7.30 -77.80
C THR A 781 -19.75 6.30 -77.49
N ASN A 782 -19.79 5.73 -76.28
CA ASN A 782 -20.76 4.68 -75.92
C ASN A 782 -21.50 5.02 -74.61
N SER A 783 -22.75 5.47 -74.70
CA SER A 783 -23.57 5.93 -73.55
C SER A 783 -24.05 4.84 -72.59
N ARG A 784 -23.46 3.63 -72.64
CA ARG A 784 -23.75 2.50 -71.73
C ARG A 784 -22.59 2.16 -70.78
N ILE A 785 -21.55 2.99 -70.67
CA ILE A 785 -20.33 2.75 -69.87
C ILE A 785 -20.24 3.71 -68.67
N ASP A 786 -21.32 3.89 -67.90
CA ASP A 786 -21.30 4.84 -66.77
C ASP A 786 -20.80 4.27 -65.43
N THR A 787 -20.79 2.95 -65.22
CA THR A 787 -20.35 2.40 -63.92
C THR A 787 -18.95 1.77 -63.90
N LEU A 788 -18.34 1.47 -65.06
CA LEU A 788 -17.03 0.83 -65.09
C LEU A 788 -15.86 1.83 -65.00
N LEU A 789 -16.05 3.07 -65.48
CA LEU A 789 -15.00 4.08 -65.60
C LEU A 789 -15.04 5.17 -64.53
N VAL A 790 -16.17 5.35 -63.84
CA VAL A 790 -16.25 6.19 -62.63
C VAL A 790 -15.39 5.61 -61.51
N ASP A 791 -15.41 4.29 -61.32
CA ASP A 791 -14.60 3.60 -60.30
C ASP A 791 -13.09 3.57 -60.61
N LEU A 792 -12.70 3.63 -61.90
CA LEU A 792 -11.31 3.70 -62.35
C LEU A 792 -10.72 5.11 -62.25
N ARG A 793 -11.56 6.15 -62.44
CA ARG A 793 -11.19 7.55 -62.26
C ARG A 793 -10.90 7.89 -60.79
N ASP A 794 -11.67 7.35 -59.84
CA ASP A 794 -11.47 7.60 -58.41
C ASP A 794 -10.23 6.88 -57.85
N SER A 795 -9.87 5.73 -58.42
CA SER A 795 -8.64 4.99 -58.05
C SER A 795 -7.36 5.67 -58.57
N LEU A 796 -7.42 6.36 -59.72
CA LEU A 796 -6.27 7.09 -60.29
C LEU A 796 -6.07 8.48 -59.68
N ALA A 797 -7.12 9.12 -59.15
CA ALA A 797 -7.02 10.38 -58.40
C ALA A 797 -6.23 10.23 -57.08
N PHE A 798 -6.22 9.04 -56.49
CA PHE A 798 -5.47 8.72 -55.27
C PHE A 798 -3.94 8.67 -55.50
N CYS A 799 -3.49 8.34 -56.73
CA CYS A 799 -2.06 8.25 -57.06
C CYS A 799 -1.40 9.59 -57.41
N TRP A 800 -2.16 10.66 -57.66
CA TRP A 800 -1.60 12.00 -57.94
C TRP A 800 -1.33 12.85 -56.68
N TYR A 801 -1.83 12.43 -55.51
CA TYR A 801 -1.73 13.21 -54.26
C TYR A 801 -0.45 12.95 -53.42
N LEU A 802 0.41 12.01 -53.81
CA LEU A 802 1.59 11.59 -53.02
C LEU A 802 2.95 12.09 -53.55
N THR A 803 3.01 12.96 -54.57
CA THR A 803 4.29 13.34 -55.22
C THR A 803 4.57 14.84 -55.38
N VAL A 804 4.01 15.74 -54.54
CA VAL A 804 4.42 17.16 -54.51
C VAL A 804 4.84 17.60 -53.09
N PRO A 805 6.05 18.15 -52.89
CA PRO A 805 6.51 18.62 -51.58
C PRO A 805 5.93 19.99 -51.25
N TRP A 806 5.25 20.11 -50.11
CA TRP A 806 4.68 21.37 -49.61
C TRP A 806 5.74 22.15 -48.81
N TRP A 807 6.31 23.18 -49.44
CA TRP A 807 6.81 24.38 -48.76
C TRP A 807 5.77 25.50 -48.94
N ASN A 808 5.56 26.27 -47.88
CA ASN A 808 4.78 27.53 -47.77
C ASN A 808 3.24 27.45 -47.75
N THR A 809 2.65 27.87 -46.61
CA THR A 809 1.56 28.87 -46.46
C THR A 809 1.19 29.03 -44.95
N PRO A 810 0.42 30.05 -44.50
CA PRO A 810 0.87 31.30 -43.84
C PRO A 810 0.46 31.36 -42.34
N PRO A 811 0.80 32.42 -41.57
CA PRO A 811 0.44 32.49 -40.16
C PRO A 811 -1.04 32.84 -39.99
N LEU A 812 -1.75 32.07 -39.15
CA LEU A 812 -3.11 32.39 -38.72
C LEU A 812 -3.13 32.82 -37.25
N HIS A 813 -3.92 33.87 -37.06
CA HIS A 813 -4.09 34.75 -35.91
C HIS A 813 -4.46 34.09 -34.58
N GLU A 814 -3.95 34.74 -33.53
CA GLU A 814 -4.54 35.00 -32.20
C GLU A 814 -5.83 34.24 -31.83
N VAL A 815 -5.68 33.31 -30.89
CA VAL A 815 -6.77 32.89 -30.00
C VAL A 815 -6.52 33.47 -28.62
N ARG A 816 -7.57 34.14 -28.15
CA ARG A 816 -7.74 34.92 -26.93
C ARG A 816 -7.40 34.19 -25.63
N GLU A 817 -6.91 34.98 -24.68
CA GLU A 817 -6.71 34.71 -23.27
C GLU A 817 -7.94 34.06 -22.60
N VAL A 818 -7.68 33.01 -21.82
CA VAL A 818 -8.61 32.47 -20.82
C VAL A 818 -8.16 32.99 -19.43
N PRO A 819 -9.05 33.47 -18.55
CA PRO A 819 -8.68 34.17 -17.34
C PRO A 819 -8.05 33.24 -16.29
N ALA A 820 -7.05 33.76 -15.58
CA ALA A 820 -6.41 33.13 -14.43
C ALA A 820 -7.41 32.86 -13.29
N LEU A 821 -7.39 31.64 -12.75
CA LEU A 821 -7.96 31.34 -11.43
C LEU A 821 -6.91 31.67 -10.34
N PRO A 822 -7.28 32.38 -9.26
CA PRO A 822 -6.33 32.80 -8.23
C PRO A 822 -6.11 31.71 -7.17
N GLY A 823 -4.87 31.55 -6.71
CA GLY A 823 -4.64 30.98 -5.36
C GLY A 823 -3.52 29.98 -5.13
N TRP A 824 -2.44 29.92 -5.93
CA TRP A 824 -1.25 29.13 -5.57
C TRP A 824 0.03 29.95 -5.81
N PRO A 825 0.97 30.04 -4.84
CA PRO A 825 2.20 30.79 -5.02
C PRO A 825 3.16 29.98 -5.90
N VAL A 826 3.21 30.33 -7.19
CA VAL A 826 4.29 29.92 -8.09
C VAL A 826 5.43 30.94 -7.93
N GLY A 827 6.37 30.62 -7.07
CA GLY A 827 7.63 31.35 -6.91
C GLY A 827 8.75 30.38 -6.55
N ASP A 828 9.83 30.42 -7.32
CA ASP A 828 11.17 29.87 -7.03
C ASP A 828 11.57 28.44 -7.46
N TYR A 829 10.89 27.80 -8.41
CA TYR A 829 11.39 26.51 -8.96
C TYR A 829 12.35 26.59 -10.17
N TYR A 830 12.59 27.77 -10.76
CA TYR A 830 13.39 27.89 -12.00
C TYR A 830 14.79 28.53 -11.86
N ARG A 831 15.35 28.60 -10.65
CA ARG A 831 16.73 29.11 -10.45
C ARG A 831 17.78 28.10 -9.94
N LEU A 832 17.49 26.80 -9.94
CA LEU A 832 18.44 25.78 -9.44
C LEU A 832 18.89 24.71 -10.46
N LEU A 833 18.63 24.91 -11.75
CA LEU A 833 19.15 24.04 -12.80
C LEU A 833 20.69 24.07 -13.03
N PRO A 834 21.49 25.06 -12.58
CA PRO A 834 22.94 24.98 -12.78
C PRO A 834 23.69 23.99 -11.86
N ASP A 835 23.07 23.48 -10.79
CA ASP A 835 23.74 22.58 -9.83
C ASP A 835 23.50 21.08 -10.07
N LEU A 836 22.48 20.71 -10.87
CA LEU A 836 22.22 19.31 -11.24
C LEU A 836 23.23 18.76 -12.25
N VAL A 837 23.99 19.62 -12.94
CA VAL A 837 24.97 19.25 -13.97
C VAL A 837 26.36 18.95 -13.37
N LYS A 838 26.56 19.08 -12.04
CA LYS A 838 27.88 18.96 -11.39
C LYS A 838 28.07 17.74 -10.48
N GLY A 839 27.37 16.64 -10.72
CA GLY A 839 27.73 15.32 -10.15
C GLY A 839 27.88 15.25 -8.63
N LYS A 840 27.16 16.09 -7.86
CA LYS A 840 27.15 15.98 -6.40
C LYS A 840 26.31 14.76 -6.00
N PRO A 841 26.85 13.82 -5.20
CA PRO A 841 26.10 12.65 -4.78
C PRO A 841 24.88 13.08 -3.95
N PHE A 842 23.72 12.50 -4.24
CA PHE A 842 22.55 12.61 -3.39
C PHE A 842 22.86 12.07 -1.99
N PRO A 843 22.28 12.64 -0.92
CA PRO A 843 22.44 12.08 0.42
C PRO A 843 21.91 10.62 0.46
N SER A 844 22.67 9.72 1.08
CA SER A 844 22.33 8.29 1.26
C SER A 844 21.30 8.04 2.37
N PHE A 845 20.68 9.10 2.87
CA PHE A 845 19.69 9.09 3.94
C PHE A 845 18.58 10.10 3.63
N ASP A 846 17.46 10.00 4.33
CA ASP A 846 16.38 10.99 4.40
C ASP A 846 16.20 11.41 5.87
N ILE A 847 15.70 12.62 6.11
CA ILE A 847 15.37 13.11 7.45
C ILE A 847 13.88 13.44 7.55
N GLN A 848 13.26 13.02 8.63
CA GLN A 848 11.88 13.36 8.94
C GLN A 848 11.85 14.08 10.30
N PRO A 849 11.44 15.36 10.33
CA PRO A 849 11.17 16.01 11.61
C PRO A 849 9.94 15.36 12.25
N ILE A 850 9.99 15.08 13.55
CA ILE A 850 8.82 14.61 14.30
C ILE A 850 8.26 15.83 15.06
N PRO A 851 7.16 16.45 14.63
CA PRO A 851 6.74 17.76 15.14
C PRO A 851 6.41 17.80 16.64
N ALA A 852 6.03 16.67 17.23
CA ALA A 852 5.58 16.58 18.63
C ALA A 852 6.71 16.27 19.64
N SER A 853 7.82 15.72 19.19
CA SER A 853 8.91 15.26 20.04
C SER A 853 10.18 15.83 19.46
N GLU A 854 10.93 16.62 20.23
CA GLU A 854 12.09 17.45 19.87
C GLU A 854 13.25 16.69 19.19
N TYR A 855 12.98 15.89 18.17
CA TYR A 855 13.88 14.95 17.53
C TYR A 855 13.72 15.01 16.02
N ILE A 856 14.81 14.77 15.31
CA ILE A 856 14.79 14.39 13.90
C ILE A 856 15.10 12.91 13.78
N GLN A 857 14.31 12.21 12.95
CA GLN A 857 14.56 10.79 12.63
C GLN A 857 15.26 10.68 11.29
N ILE A 858 16.34 9.92 11.23
CA ILE A 858 17.09 9.67 10.00
C ILE A 858 16.71 8.28 9.46
N PHE A 859 16.46 8.20 8.15
CA PHE A 859 16.17 6.95 7.45
C PHE A 859 17.29 6.67 6.44
N PRO A 860 18.01 5.53 6.53
CA PRO A 860 18.91 5.12 5.46
C PRO A 860 18.09 4.80 4.20
N ARG A 861 18.55 5.21 3.02
CA ARG A 861 17.91 4.78 1.77
C ARG A 861 18.20 3.29 1.52
N ALA A 862 17.26 2.58 0.89
CA ALA A 862 17.27 1.12 0.74
C ALA A 862 18.52 0.53 0.05
N SER A 863 19.28 1.35 -0.68
CA SER A 863 20.52 0.96 -1.35
C SER A 863 21.77 1.04 -0.46
N TYR A 864 21.66 1.56 0.77
CA TYR A 864 22.79 1.71 1.70
C TYR A 864 22.71 0.68 2.83
N ILE A 865 23.67 -0.26 2.87
CA ILE A 865 23.86 -1.17 4.01
C ILE A 865 24.50 -0.36 5.14
N PRO A 866 23.82 -0.15 6.30
CA PRO A 866 24.35 0.71 7.35
C PRO A 866 25.64 0.14 7.95
N ASP A 867 26.69 0.96 8.02
CA ASP A 867 27.75 0.74 9.01
C ASP A 867 27.15 0.84 10.42
N ASN A 868 27.63 0.04 11.38
CA ASN A 868 27.15 0.06 12.78
C ASN A 868 27.41 1.39 13.52
N PHE A 869 28.11 2.34 12.90
CA PHE A 869 28.55 3.57 13.53
C PHE A 869 28.44 4.76 12.57
N TRP A 870 27.56 5.71 12.88
CA TRP A 870 27.44 6.97 12.14
C TRP A 870 27.83 8.14 13.04
N ARG A 871 28.50 9.15 12.50
CA ARG A 871 28.70 10.45 13.16
C ARG A 871 27.80 11.47 12.50
N TYR A 872 27.20 12.37 13.26
CA TYR A 872 26.44 13.49 12.70
C TYR A 872 26.95 14.83 13.23
N GLU A 873 26.74 15.87 12.42
CA GLU A 873 27.03 17.26 12.75
C GLU A 873 25.88 18.13 12.24
N ILE A 874 25.30 18.94 13.11
CA ILE A 874 24.23 19.90 12.81
C ILE A 874 24.81 21.30 12.90
N PHE A 875 24.69 22.06 11.82
CA PHE A 875 25.17 23.42 11.70
C PHE A 875 24.01 24.37 11.41
N THR A 876 24.12 25.62 11.86
CA THR A 876 23.24 26.71 11.40
C THR A 876 23.53 27.09 9.96
N SER A 877 22.64 27.85 9.33
CA SER A 877 22.82 28.32 7.94
C SER A 877 24.05 29.20 7.70
N ASP A 878 24.62 29.80 8.74
CA ASP A 878 25.90 30.52 8.70
C ASP A 878 27.13 29.60 8.91
N GLY A 879 26.93 28.29 8.99
CA GLY A 879 27.99 27.28 9.12
C GLY A 879 28.48 27.02 10.54
N ARG A 880 27.87 27.59 11.59
CA ARG A 880 28.28 27.32 12.98
C ARG A 880 27.75 25.98 13.46
N LEU A 881 28.64 25.13 14.00
CA LEU A 881 28.27 23.85 14.60
C LEU A 881 27.43 24.09 15.86
N LYS A 882 26.30 23.40 15.98
CA LYS A 882 25.39 23.47 17.13
C LYS A 882 25.26 22.17 17.89
N LEU A 883 25.25 21.05 17.16
CA LEU A 883 25.13 19.72 17.75
C LEU A 883 26.00 18.75 16.96
N SER A 884 26.69 17.84 17.64
CA SER A 884 27.32 16.70 17.00
C SER A 884 27.24 15.48 17.92
N GLY A 885 27.28 14.30 17.33
CA GLY A 885 27.19 13.05 18.09
C GLY A 885 27.45 11.84 17.22
N SER A 886 27.30 10.66 17.81
CA SER A 886 27.34 9.40 17.08
C SER A 886 26.09 8.57 17.32
N LEU A 887 25.67 7.83 16.30
CA LEU A 887 24.55 6.89 16.33
C LEU A 887 25.14 5.48 16.25
N GLN A 888 24.71 4.60 17.17
CA GLN A 888 25.06 3.18 17.19
C GLN A 888 23.79 2.34 17.05
N GLY A 889 23.82 1.35 16.15
CA GLY A 889 22.73 0.39 15.96
C GLY A 889 21.64 0.83 14.96
N ILE A 890 20.93 -0.17 14.43
CA ILE A 890 19.94 -0.02 13.33
C ILE A 890 18.57 0.45 13.86
N GLN A 891 18.35 0.46 15.18
CA GLN A 891 17.03 0.64 15.78
C GLN A 891 16.74 2.04 16.31
N SER A 892 17.73 2.95 16.40
CA SER A 892 17.48 4.34 16.80
C SER A 892 18.37 5.33 16.05
N LEU A 893 17.84 5.89 14.97
CA LEU A 893 18.42 7.04 14.27
C LEU A 893 17.69 8.34 14.66
N LYS A 894 17.38 8.50 15.95
CA LYS A 894 16.77 9.73 16.49
C LYS A 894 17.87 10.64 17.02
N ILE A 895 17.89 11.89 16.57
CA ILE A 895 18.78 12.93 17.11
C ILE A 895 17.92 13.93 17.87
N ASP A 896 18.27 14.14 19.15
CA ASP A 896 17.64 15.16 19.99
C ASP A 896 18.02 16.56 19.50
N THR A 897 17.01 17.34 19.20
CA THR A 897 17.07 18.72 18.71
C THR A 897 16.48 19.72 19.70
N GLY A 898 16.09 19.30 20.91
CA GLY A 898 15.47 20.16 21.93
C GLY A 898 16.33 21.33 22.39
N GLY A 899 17.65 21.23 22.24
CA GLY A 899 18.59 22.32 22.52
C GLY A 899 18.78 23.34 21.39
N LEU A 900 18.13 23.15 20.23
CA LEU A 900 18.27 24.04 19.08
C LEU A 900 17.17 25.11 19.06
N SER A 901 17.57 26.36 18.90
CA SER A 901 16.63 27.49 18.70
C SER A 901 15.87 27.38 17.37
N GLY A 902 14.77 28.12 17.22
CA GLY A 902 14.12 28.26 15.91
C GLY A 902 15.08 28.78 14.83
N GLY A 903 15.12 28.14 13.66
CA GLY A 903 16.03 28.50 12.58
C GLY A 903 16.22 27.41 11.50
N ILE A 904 17.03 27.73 10.49
CA ILE A 904 17.41 26.78 9.43
C ILE A 904 18.74 26.11 9.81
N TYR A 905 18.74 24.79 9.72
CA TYR A 905 19.86 23.93 10.06
C TYR A 905 20.25 23.01 8.91
N PHE A 906 21.50 22.59 8.92
CA PHE A 906 22.06 21.59 8.02
C PHE A 906 22.59 20.44 8.85
N ILE A 907 22.10 19.22 8.61
CA ILE A 907 22.66 18.00 9.18
C ILE A 907 23.57 17.34 8.15
N ARG A 908 24.80 17.05 8.57
CA ARG A 908 25.76 16.24 7.82
C ARG A 908 25.99 14.93 8.56
N ILE A 909 25.93 13.82 7.83
CA ILE A 909 26.14 12.48 8.41
C ILE A 909 27.36 11.85 7.77
N PHE A 910 28.16 11.17 8.57
CA PHE A 910 29.35 10.44 8.18
C PHE A 910 29.17 8.98 8.57
N GLY A 911 29.45 8.06 7.64
CA GLY A 911 29.69 6.66 7.95
C GLY A 911 31.13 6.46 8.42
N SER A 912 31.55 5.21 8.58
CA SER A 912 32.88 4.90 9.13
C SER A 912 34.04 5.44 8.27
N ARG A 913 33.82 5.63 6.97
CA ARG A 913 34.86 6.01 6.00
C ARG A 913 34.48 7.14 5.04
N MET A 914 33.25 7.65 5.08
CA MET A 914 32.79 8.64 4.10
C MET A 914 31.65 9.52 4.60
N ASN A 915 31.52 10.71 4.02
CA ASN A 915 30.36 11.58 4.19
C ASN A 915 29.17 10.98 3.43
N LEU A 916 28.07 10.69 4.14
CA LEU A 916 26.84 10.12 3.58
C LEU A 916 25.92 11.19 2.99
N GLY A 917 26.21 12.47 3.19
CA GLY A 917 25.48 13.58 2.60
C GLY A 917 25.17 14.69 3.61
N THR A 918 24.55 15.76 3.11
CA THR A 918 24.09 16.89 3.92
C THR A 918 22.65 17.21 3.53
N GLN A 919 21.79 17.41 4.54
CA GLN A 919 20.38 17.79 4.34
C GLN A 919 20.02 19.02 5.16
N ARG A 920 19.09 19.82 4.61
CA ARG A 920 18.57 21.02 5.24
C ARG A 920 17.26 20.70 5.97
N PHE A 921 17.11 21.19 7.19
CA PHE A 921 15.82 21.18 7.90
C PHE A 921 15.60 22.51 8.62
N MET A 922 14.35 22.75 9.04
CA MET A 922 13.97 23.96 9.75
C MET A 922 13.34 23.57 11.09
N ILE A 923 13.77 24.24 12.15
CA ILE A 923 13.10 24.19 13.45
C ILE A 923 12.27 25.46 13.55
N ILE A 924 10.97 25.30 13.73
CA ILE A 924 10.06 26.43 13.96
C ILE A 924 10.05 26.65 15.47
N PRO A 925 10.38 27.87 15.97
CA PRO A 925 10.32 28.15 17.40
C PRO A 925 8.89 27.94 17.90
N ARG A 926 8.75 27.24 19.04
CA ARG A 926 7.47 27.08 19.74
C ARG A 926 6.92 28.43 20.20
#